data_AF-A0AAD9QQT5-F1
#
_entry.id   AF-A0AAD9QQT5-F1
#
_cell.length_a   1.000
_cell.length_b   1.000
_cell.length_c   1.000
_cell.angle_alpha   90.00
_cell.angle_beta   90.00
_cell.angle_gamma   90.00
#
_symmetry.space_group_name_H-M   'P 1'
#
loop_
_entity.id
_entity.type
_entity.pdbx_description
1 polymer ?
#
loop_
_entity_poly.entity_id
_entity_poly.type
_entity_poly.pdbx_seq_one_letter_code
_entity_poly.pdbx_strand_id
1 'polypeptide(L)'
;MDMNEMCDKLWQEIQNERSRVQNLESESLNDTLRNTGKPLNEVSARQVTRKIKELKTTAQKALWFLQSFGLTLDSIKVRDKEGTVTELDYEGNNGSASFDNLPEDEKETVRALLYIMDKFCVSNAAYHEVTQISDDIPRSYLIKQCRSDLNNSFHIRRTPGKNSGVEMSFKQELEAQIRKKLAQGDLGRQQIKLSGDGAKMSRIANFMVISFPMLSDGEKVMSCKGKWCICNGYLNQGKCHPGKMFIMHPFVYMHLTGNHTVEIVSGFEDYDVLKASCKNIFAEINELVDAGEIEVDGHKIPLEFYLSGDYKFLLLVLGMNAACADYACIYCTIHKNERWDTSKTEGYYWSSGKARTLAKNRELSRKSTNNYGCIREPLLHIPIENIRVDELHLLLRVTDRLEKNLINEAIARDEKDNFNKAPSAKQNANLNKLVEAIRSCGDFGNLCNTLSAWEPSQACVDSFFRDATEWIKLYLSLSGKVIGYKKASVTPYFHILLYHLPKFLASNTSFKSFTGQGVEKINDMVRSIYHNKSNRHDPCKEAILALKRIDHLQEFEREPNHYNKRNNNYWTSDIFDQRRKRPRLYNTSTVDDEPTTEDINIKNMSVCEIKSKLKEMNISTRCRREDKLREILRRAIAENVNNDNG
;
A
#
# COMPACT_ATOMS: atom_id res chain seq x y z
N MET A 1 22.35 15.04 -60.03
CA MET A 1 23.58 14.29 -59.74
C MET A 1 23.59 13.14 -60.71
N ASP A 2 24.51 13.20 -61.68
CA ASP A 2 24.57 12.27 -62.80
C ASP A 2 25.05 10.90 -62.32
N MET A 3 24.55 9.81 -62.91
CA MET A 3 24.87 8.44 -62.46
C MET A 3 26.38 8.17 -62.56
N ASN A 4 27.04 8.79 -63.54
CA ASN A 4 28.50 8.79 -63.70
C ASN A 4 29.22 9.51 -62.56
N GLU A 5 28.69 10.65 -62.08
CA GLU A 5 29.29 11.41 -60.97
C GLU A 5 29.19 10.64 -59.64
N MET A 6 28.12 9.85 -59.46
CA MET A 6 27.96 8.98 -58.29
C MET A 6 28.88 7.76 -58.35
N CYS A 7 29.05 7.15 -59.54
CA CYS A 7 30.01 6.08 -59.77
C CYS A 7 31.45 6.56 -59.53
N ASP A 8 31.82 7.76 -59.98
CA ASP A 8 33.17 8.31 -59.78
C ASP A 8 33.46 8.60 -58.30
N LYS A 9 32.47 9.11 -57.55
CA LYS A 9 32.60 9.32 -56.10
C LYS A 9 32.75 8.00 -55.34
N LEU A 10 31.95 6.99 -55.68
CA LEU A 10 32.06 5.64 -55.12
C LEU A 10 33.40 4.99 -55.46
N TRP A 11 33.90 5.19 -56.68
CA TRP A 11 35.19 4.65 -57.09
C TRP A 11 36.34 5.33 -56.35
N GLN A 12 36.28 6.64 -56.13
CA GLN A 12 37.25 7.35 -55.30
C GLN A 12 37.20 6.92 -53.83
N GLU A 13 36.03 6.71 -53.25
CA GLU A 13 35.90 6.21 -51.87
C GLU A 13 36.48 4.80 -51.73
N ILE A 14 36.25 3.91 -52.71
CA ILE A 14 36.83 2.56 -52.74
C ILE A 14 38.36 2.61 -52.86
N GLN A 15 38.92 3.53 -53.65
CA GLN A 15 40.37 3.69 -53.75
C GLN A 15 40.97 4.28 -52.47
N ASN A 16 40.30 5.23 -51.82
CA ASN A 16 40.74 5.80 -50.56
C ASN A 16 40.75 4.74 -49.44
N GLU A 17 39.76 3.85 -49.39
CA GLU A 17 39.78 2.77 -48.41
C GLU A 17 40.80 1.66 -48.74
N ARG A 18 41.02 1.34 -50.02
CA ARG A 18 42.14 0.44 -50.40
C ARG A 18 43.49 1.03 -50.00
N SER A 19 43.66 2.34 -50.13
CA SER A 19 44.89 3.05 -49.73
C SER A 19 45.05 3.09 -48.21
N ARG A 20 43.96 3.24 -47.45
CA ARG A 20 43.97 3.11 -45.98
C ARG A 20 44.33 1.69 -45.53
N VAL A 21 43.79 0.66 -46.17
CA VAL A 21 44.12 -0.74 -45.86
C VAL A 21 45.58 -1.05 -46.22
N GLN A 22 46.08 -0.58 -47.36
CA GLN A 22 47.50 -0.71 -47.70
C GLN A 22 48.42 0.08 -46.76
N ASN A 23 48.01 1.27 -46.30
CA ASN A 23 48.76 2.02 -45.29
C ASN A 23 48.79 1.28 -43.94
N LEU A 24 47.70 0.61 -43.56
CA LEU A 24 47.64 -0.26 -42.38
C LEU A 24 48.45 -1.57 -42.54
N GLU A 25 48.64 -2.06 -43.77
CA GLU A 25 49.49 -3.23 -44.07
C GLU A 25 50.98 -2.86 -44.24
N SER A 26 51.29 -1.61 -44.61
CA SER A 26 52.66 -1.11 -44.83
C SER A 26 53.28 -0.43 -43.61
N GLU A 27 52.48 0.02 -42.64
CA GLU A 27 52.96 0.29 -41.28
C GLU A 27 53.35 -1.04 -40.65
N SER A 28 54.64 -1.34 -40.75
CA SER A 28 55.25 -2.51 -40.18
C SER A 28 54.86 -2.68 -38.70
N LEU A 29 54.11 -3.75 -38.50
CA LEU A 29 53.88 -4.62 -37.34
C LEU A 29 55.03 -4.84 -36.33
N ASN A 30 56.08 -4.03 -36.27
CA ASN A 30 57.27 -4.37 -35.48
C ASN A 30 57.74 -3.38 -34.39
N ASP A 31 57.10 -2.22 -34.13
CA ASP A 31 57.61 -1.35 -33.04
C ASP A 31 56.62 -0.63 -32.11
N THR A 32 55.29 -0.77 -32.29
CA THR A 32 54.31 -0.04 -31.46
C THR A 32 53.40 -0.89 -30.56
N LEU A 33 53.47 -2.23 -30.62
CA LEU A 33 52.76 -3.11 -29.68
C LEU A 33 53.63 -3.51 -28.47
N ARG A 34 54.17 -2.54 -27.73
CA ARG A 34 54.78 -2.85 -26.43
C ARG A 34 53.68 -3.11 -25.41
N ASN A 35 53.55 -4.37 -24.98
CA ASN A 35 52.70 -4.75 -23.86
C ASN A 35 53.29 -4.17 -22.55
N THR A 36 52.74 -3.05 -22.09
CA THR A 36 53.17 -2.34 -20.88
C THR A 36 52.50 -2.84 -19.60
N GLY A 37 51.72 -3.93 -19.67
CA GLY A 37 51.01 -4.50 -18.53
C GLY A 37 51.86 -5.48 -17.73
N LYS A 38 51.67 -5.49 -16.39
CA LYS A 38 52.21 -6.57 -15.53
C LYS A 38 51.73 -7.95 -16.00
N PRO A 39 52.59 -8.97 -16.08
CA PRO A 39 52.21 -10.34 -16.42
C PRO A 39 51.22 -10.94 -15.41
N LEU A 40 50.53 -12.02 -15.78
CA LEU A 40 49.42 -12.59 -14.99
C LEU A 40 49.87 -13.15 -13.63
N ASN A 41 51.10 -13.61 -13.53
CA ASN A 41 51.76 -14.08 -12.30
C ASN A 41 52.10 -12.94 -11.31
N GLU A 42 52.09 -11.67 -11.74
CA GLU A 42 52.46 -10.50 -10.93
C GLU A 42 51.24 -9.68 -10.44
N VAL A 43 50.02 -10.20 -10.63
CA VAL A 43 48.77 -9.51 -10.27
C VAL A 43 47.89 -10.38 -9.37
N SER A 44 47.03 -9.74 -8.57
CA SER A 44 46.13 -10.48 -7.67
C SER A 44 45.12 -11.34 -8.43
N ALA A 45 44.60 -12.41 -7.83
CA ALA A 45 43.64 -13.33 -8.47
C ALA A 45 42.43 -12.63 -9.12
N ARG A 46 41.94 -11.54 -8.51
CA ARG A 46 40.86 -10.70 -9.07
C ARG A 46 41.29 -9.95 -10.33
N GLN A 47 42.53 -9.46 -10.37
CA GLN A 47 43.10 -8.78 -11.54
C GLN A 47 43.41 -9.78 -12.67
N VAL A 48 43.86 -10.99 -12.36
CA VAL A 48 44.02 -12.10 -13.31
C VAL A 48 42.70 -12.37 -14.03
N THR A 49 41.63 -12.58 -13.26
CA THR A 49 40.28 -12.88 -13.79
C THR A 49 39.78 -11.79 -14.74
N ARG A 50 40.00 -10.51 -14.39
CA ARG A 50 39.61 -9.38 -15.25
C ARG A 50 40.40 -9.35 -16.56
N LYS A 51 41.72 -9.51 -16.50
CA LYS A 51 42.58 -9.51 -17.70
C LYS A 51 42.24 -10.66 -18.65
N ILE A 52 41.98 -11.86 -18.12
CA ILE A 52 41.54 -13.01 -18.91
C ILE A 52 40.18 -12.73 -19.58
N LYS A 53 39.23 -12.11 -18.86
CA LYS A 53 37.93 -11.73 -19.44
C LYS A 53 38.05 -10.69 -20.57
N GLU A 54 38.88 -9.66 -20.38
CA GLU A 54 39.17 -8.66 -21.42
C GLU A 54 39.80 -9.30 -22.66
N LEU A 55 40.79 -10.19 -22.46
CA LEU A 55 41.42 -10.97 -23.52
C LEU A 55 40.38 -11.82 -24.28
N LYS A 56 39.50 -12.53 -23.55
CA LYS A 56 38.42 -13.35 -24.13
C LYS A 56 37.50 -12.52 -25.03
N THR A 57 37.04 -11.37 -24.54
CA THR A 57 36.17 -10.48 -25.33
C THR A 57 36.87 -9.85 -26.54
N THR A 58 38.17 -9.57 -26.43
CA THR A 58 38.93 -8.94 -27.52
C THR A 58 39.22 -9.96 -28.61
N ALA A 59 39.63 -11.17 -28.24
CA ALA A 59 39.86 -12.26 -29.18
C ALA A 59 38.58 -12.67 -29.91
N GLN A 60 37.43 -12.70 -29.23
CA GLN A 60 36.13 -12.95 -29.88
C GLN A 60 35.79 -11.89 -30.94
N LYS A 61 36.10 -10.61 -30.68
CA LYS A 61 35.89 -9.53 -31.65
C LYS A 61 36.87 -9.63 -32.83
N ALA A 62 38.14 -9.92 -32.56
CA ALA A 62 39.17 -10.02 -33.58
C ALA A 62 38.97 -11.22 -34.52
N LEU A 63 38.42 -12.33 -33.98
CA LEU A 63 38.16 -13.56 -34.72
C LEU A 63 36.70 -13.67 -35.20
N TRP A 64 35.92 -12.58 -35.15
CA TRP A 64 34.53 -12.58 -35.60
C TRP A 64 34.36 -13.03 -37.06
N PHE A 65 35.34 -12.74 -37.92
CA PHE A 65 35.33 -13.11 -39.34
C PHE A 65 35.26 -14.62 -39.57
N LEU A 66 35.62 -15.48 -38.61
CA LEU A 66 35.55 -16.95 -38.77
C LEU A 66 34.13 -17.41 -39.12
N GLN A 67 33.11 -16.69 -38.66
CA GLN A 67 31.71 -16.98 -38.97
C GLN A 67 31.38 -16.86 -40.47
N SER A 68 32.06 -15.96 -41.21
CA SER A 68 31.84 -15.84 -42.66
C SER A 68 32.39 -17.02 -43.46
N PHE A 69 33.31 -17.78 -42.87
CA PHE A 69 33.85 -19.03 -43.41
C PHE A 69 33.13 -20.28 -42.87
N GLY A 70 32.05 -20.10 -42.10
CA GLY A 70 31.30 -21.21 -41.50
C GLY A 70 32.02 -21.88 -40.32
N LEU A 71 33.03 -21.23 -39.73
CA LEU A 71 33.79 -21.74 -38.60
C LEU A 71 33.36 -21.05 -37.30
N THR A 72 33.20 -21.83 -36.23
CA THR A 72 32.95 -21.34 -34.87
C THR A 72 34.23 -21.38 -34.05
N LEU A 73 34.44 -20.35 -33.22
CA LEU A 73 35.57 -20.30 -32.31
C LEU A 73 35.28 -21.21 -31.11
N ASP A 74 36.02 -22.31 -30.99
CA ASP A 74 35.84 -23.32 -29.94
C ASP A 74 36.64 -22.98 -28.67
N SER A 75 37.98 -22.99 -28.73
CA SER A 75 38.84 -22.52 -27.66
C SER A 75 40.08 -21.79 -28.20
N ILE A 76 40.71 -20.96 -27.36
CA ILE A 76 42.02 -20.36 -27.67
C ILE A 76 43.01 -20.74 -26.58
N LYS A 77 44.10 -21.41 -26.96
CA LYS A 77 45.22 -21.72 -26.06
C LYS A 77 46.29 -20.65 -26.17
N VAL A 78 46.57 -19.98 -25.05
CA VAL A 78 47.65 -19.00 -24.93
C VAL A 78 48.70 -19.50 -23.94
N ARG A 79 49.98 -19.21 -24.19
CA ARG A 79 51.08 -19.57 -23.30
C ARG A 79 51.69 -18.31 -22.71
N ASP A 80 51.93 -18.30 -21.40
CA ASP A 80 52.66 -17.21 -20.75
C ASP A 80 54.19 -17.33 -20.93
N LYS A 81 54.94 -16.40 -20.36
CA LYS A 81 56.41 -16.38 -20.44
C LYS A 81 57.08 -17.51 -19.64
N GLU A 82 56.35 -18.15 -18.73
CA GLU A 82 56.83 -19.21 -17.84
C GLU A 82 56.48 -20.60 -18.36
N GLY A 83 55.78 -20.67 -19.49
CA GLY A 83 55.38 -21.92 -20.15
C GLY A 83 53.99 -22.42 -19.76
N THR A 84 53.28 -21.72 -18.87
CA THR A 84 51.93 -22.09 -18.46
C THR A 84 50.96 -21.87 -19.61
N VAL A 85 50.23 -22.92 -19.99
CA VAL A 85 49.18 -22.85 -21.01
C VAL A 85 47.85 -22.51 -20.33
N THR A 86 47.22 -21.43 -20.76
CA THR A 86 45.85 -21.06 -20.38
C THR A 86 44.94 -21.31 -21.58
N GLU A 87 43.92 -22.14 -21.38
CA GLU A 87 42.87 -22.37 -22.37
C GLU A 87 41.70 -21.40 -22.11
N LEU A 88 41.25 -20.73 -23.17
CA LEU A 88 40.13 -19.80 -23.17
C LEU A 88 38.98 -20.47 -23.94
N ASP A 89 38.10 -21.17 -23.23
CA ASP A 89 36.99 -21.90 -23.86
C ASP A 89 35.85 -20.94 -24.29
N TYR A 90 35.33 -21.11 -25.50
CA TYR A 90 34.21 -20.38 -26.08
C TYR A 90 33.01 -21.29 -26.40
N GLU A 91 33.21 -22.60 -26.58
CA GLU A 91 32.11 -23.58 -26.50
C GLU A 91 31.71 -23.84 -25.04
N GLY A 92 30.41 -23.75 -24.78
CA GLY A 92 29.83 -23.94 -23.47
C GLY A 92 29.42 -22.61 -22.81
N ASN A 93 28.13 -22.55 -22.49
CA ASN A 93 27.50 -21.64 -21.55
C ASN A 93 28.49 -20.99 -20.57
N ASN A 94 28.39 -19.67 -20.43
CA ASN A 94 28.81 -19.01 -19.19
C ASN A 94 28.37 -19.88 -18.00
N GLY A 95 29.31 -20.30 -17.17
CA GLY A 95 29.07 -21.00 -15.91
C GLY A 95 28.32 -20.19 -14.85
N SER A 96 27.28 -19.47 -15.25
CA SER A 96 26.14 -19.20 -14.40
C SER A 96 25.14 -20.32 -14.66
N ALA A 97 24.84 -21.14 -13.65
CA ALA A 97 23.74 -22.09 -13.76
C ALA A 97 22.50 -21.34 -14.25
N SER A 98 21.89 -21.76 -15.37
CA SER A 98 20.60 -21.16 -15.75
C SER A 98 19.57 -21.61 -14.72
N PHE A 99 18.72 -20.71 -14.25
CA PHE A 99 17.61 -21.06 -13.35
C PHE A 99 16.80 -22.26 -13.89
N ASP A 100 16.57 -22.31 -15.21
CA ASP A 100 15.84 -23.40 -15.87
C ASP A 100 16.55 -24.76 -15.76
N ASN A 101 17.87 -24.77 -15.65
CA ASN A 101 18.69 -25.98 -15.61
C ASN A 101 18.95 -26.47 -14.17
N LEU A 102 18.44 -25.75 -13.16
CA LEU A 102 18.57 -26.18 -11.77
C LEU A 102 17.68 -27.38 -11.44
N PRO A 103 18.10 -28.23 -10.49
CA PRO A 103 17.23 -29.18 -9.79
C PRO A 103 15.99 -28.48 -9.20
N GLU A 104 14.86 -29.20 -9.08
CA GLU A 104 13.60 -28.58 -8.65
C GLU A 104 13.64 -28.08 -7.20
N ASP A 105 14.36 -28.76 -6.32
CA ASP A 105 14.60 -28.36 -4.93
C ASP A 105 15.41 -27.05 -4.82
N GLU A 106 16.41 -26.88 -5.70
CA GLU A 106 17.13 -25.60 -5.81
C GLU A 106 16.25 -24.49 -6.39
N LYS A 107 15.39 -24.81 -7.37
CA LYS A 107 14.41 -23.86 -7.91
C LYS A 107 13.41 -23.42 -6.85
N GLU A 108 12.89 -24.34 -6.04
CA GLU A 108 12.03 -24.03 -4.90
C GLU A 108 12.73 -23.11 -3.91
N THR A 109 14.01 -23.37 -3.60
CA THR A 109 14.79 -22.50 -2.72
C THR A 109 14.92 -21.08 -3.28
N VAL A 110 15.21 -20.96 -4.58
CA VAL A 110 15.27 -19.65 -5.28
C VAL A 110 13.91 -18.95 -5.25
N ARG A 111 12.80 -19.67 -5.50
CA ARG A 111 11.44 -19.14 -5.44
C ARG A 111 11.07 -18.67 -4.03
N ALA A 112 11.37 -19.46 -3.00
CA ALA A 112 11.14 -19.10 -1.60
C ALA A 112 11.91 -17.83 -1.19
N LEU A 113 13.18 -17.71 -1.62
CA LEU A 113 13.98 -16.51 -1.37
C LEU A 113 13.43 -15.30 -2.12
N LEU A 114 13.01 -15.46 -3.38
CA LEU A 114 12.38 -14.40 -4.15
C LEU A 114 11.08 -13.91 -3.49
N TYR A 115 10.25 -14.83 -2.99
CA TYR A 115 9.04 -14.50 -2.21
C TYR A 115 9.37 -13.62 -1.00
N ILE A 116 10.36 -14.03 -0.19
CA ILE A 116 10.82 -13.25 0.97
C ILE A 116 11.31 -11.87 0.53
N MET A 117 12.13 -11.80 -0.52
CA MET A 117 12.65 -10.54 -1.03
C MET A 117 11.58 -9.58 -1.52
N ASP A 118 10.51 -10.09 -2.13
CA ASP A 118 9.38 -9.27 -2.56
C ASP A 118 8.51 -8.84 -1.36
N LYS A 119 8.10 -9.79 -0.51
CA LYS A 119 7.26 -9.52 0.66
C LYS A 119 7.88 -8.53 1.65
N PHE A 120 9.18 -8.62 1.88
CA PHE A 120 9.90 -7.75 2.83
C PHE A 120 10.67 -6.62 2.13
N CYS A 121 10.47 -6.43 0.82
CA CYS A 121 11.17 -5.40 0.04
C CYS A 121 12.70 -5.43 0.21
N VAL A 122 13.30 -6.61 0.33
CA VAL A 122 14.75 -6.78 0.37
C VAL A 122 15.32 -6.42 -1.00
N SER A 123 16.26 -5.48 -1.01
CA SER A 123 16.88 -5.00 -2.25
C SER A 123 17.84 -6.06 -2.83
N ASN A 124 18.04 -6.02 -4.15
CA ASN A 124 19.04 -6.89 -4.78
C ASN A 124 20.45 -6.63 -4.23
N ALA A 125 20.74 -5.39 -3.81
CA ALA A 125 22.01 -5.04 -3.20
C ALA A 125 22.18 -5.73 -1.83
N ALA A 126 21.16 -5.63 -0.96
CA ALA A 126 21.17 -6.30 0.34
C ALA A 126 21.33 -7.82 0.19
N TYR A 127 20.55 -8.44 -0.69
CA TYR A 127 20.69 -9.88 -0.94
C TYR A 127 22.05 -10.24 -1.53
N HIS A 128 22.61 -9.41 -2.40
CA HIS A 128 23.95 -9.64 -2.94
C HIS A 128 25.02 -9.67 -1.84
N GLU A 129 24.98 -8.73 -0.89
CA GLU A 129 25.89 -8.75 0.27
C GLU A 129 25.74 -10.04 1.09
N VAL A 130 24.52 -10.52 1.32
CA VAL A 130 24.29 -11.80 2.01
C VAL A 130 24.94 -12.96 1.23
N THR A 131 24.81 -12.98 -0.10
CA THR A 131 25.47 -13.98 -0.95
C THR A 131 27.00 -13.85 -1.03
N GLN A 132 27.60 -12.79 -0.48
CA GLN A 132 29.06 -12.69 -0.32
C GLN A 132 29.55 -13.28 1.00
N ILE A 133 28.67 -13.46 1.98
CA ILE A 133 29.01 -13.99 3.32
C ILE A 133 28.94 -15.51 3.36
N SER A 134 28.00 -16.11 2.63
CA SER A 134 27.81 -17.57 2.57
C SER A 134 27.67 -18.02 1.12
N ASP A 135 28.34 -19.12 0.79
CA ASP A 135 28.27 -19.79 -0.51
C ASP A 135 27.12 -20.81 -0.60
N ASP A 136 26.47 -21.12 0.53
CA ASP A 136 25.39 -22.12 0.63
C ASP A 136 24.02 -21.60 0.16
N ILE A 137 23.97 -20.34 -0.31
CA ILE A 137 22.73 -19.71 -0.78
C ILE A 137 22.80 -19.36 -2.26
N PRO A 138 21.66 -19.42 -2.97
CA PRO A 138 21.60 -19.09 -4.39
C PRO A 138 22.19 -17.71 -4.71
N ARG A 139 23.00 -17.64 -5.76
CA ARG A 139 23.60 -16.37 -6.18
C ARG A 139 22.54 -15.42 -6.73
N SER A 140 22.79 -14.11 -6.60
CA SER A 140 21.84 -13.06 -6.97
C SER A 140 21.39 -13.06 -8.44
N TYR A 141 22.17 -13.67 -9.35
CA TYR A 141 21.76 -13.80 -10.76
C TYR A 141 20.62 -14.82 -10.96
N LEU A 142 20.56 -15.88 -10.15
CA LEU A 142 19.47 -16.88 -10.21
C LEU A 142 18.13 -16.25 -9.80
N ILE A 143 18.15 -15.44 -8.74
CA ILE A 143 16.98 -14.67 -8.31
C ILE A 143 16.51 -13.69 -9.40
N LYS A 144 17.45 -13.08 -10.14
CA LYS A 144 17.11 -12.18 -11.25
C LYS A 144 16.49 -12.92 -12.42
N GLN A 145 17.01 -14.10 -12.78
CA GLN A 145 16.46 -14.96 -13.82
C GLN A 145 15.04 -15.39 -13.45
N CYS A 146 14.87 -16.06 -12.30
CA CYS A 146 13.55 -16.48 -11.81
C CYS A 146 12.53 -15.32 -11.75
N ARG A 147 12.95 -14.12 -11.30
CA ARG A 147 12.10 -12.93 -11.32
C ARG A 147 11.69 -12.53 -12.74
N SER A 148 12.62 -12.57 -13.69
CA SER A 148 12.35 -12.25 -15.10
C SER A 148 11.37 -13.25 -15.70
N ASP A 149 11.56 -14.54 -15.42
CA ASP A 149 10.72 -15.62 -15.95
C ASP A 149 9.28 -15.48 -15.45
N LEU A 150 9.10 -15.24 -14.15
CA LEU A 150 7.78 -14.93 -13.57
C LEU A 150 7.17 -13.65 -14.13
N ASN A 151 7.95 -12.59 -14.30
CA ASN A 151 7.42 -11.35 -14.87
C ASN A 151 6.95 -11.53 -16.32
N ASN A 152 7.63 -12.38 -17.09
CA ASN A 152 7.27 -12.69 -18.47
C ASN A 152 6.04 -13.59 -18.57
N SER A 153 5.75 -14.41 -17.55
CA SER A 153 4.52 -15.21 -17.50
C SER A 153 3.28 -14.39 -17.15
N PHE A 154 3.44 -13.23 -16.48
CA PHE A 154 2.33 -12.36 -16.14
C PHE A 154 1.92 -11.45 -17.30
N HIS A 155 0.70 -11.66 -17.80
CA HIS A 155 0.17 -10.90 -18.92
C HIS A 155 -0.41 -9.55 -18.46
N ILE A 156 0.46 -8.55 -18.33
CA ILE A 156 0.11 -7.17 -17.94
C ILE A 156 -0.01 -6.24 -19.16
N ARG A 157 -0.95 -5.29 -19.10
CA ARG A 157 -1.22 -4.30 -20.14
C ARG A 157 -1.28 -2.91 -19.55
N ARG A 158 -1.11 -1.87 -20.39
CA ARG A 158 -1.32 -0.49 -19.94
C ARG A 158 -2.82 -0.22 -19.84
N THR A 159 -3.20 0.47 -18.77
CA THR A 159 -4.57 0.96 -18.64
C THR A 159 -4.87 1.98 -19.75
N PRO A 160 -6.10 2.04 -20.25
CA PRO A 160 -6.54 3.14 -21.09
C PRO A 160 -6.47 4.50 -20.34
N GLY A 161 -6.62 5.61 -21.06
CA GLY A 161 -6.64 6.94 -20.47
C GLY A 161 -5.27 7.64 -20.37
N LYS A 162 -5.24 8.79 -19.69
CA LYS A 162 -4.05 9.66 -19.59
C LYS A 162 -3.15 9.32 -18.41
N ASN A 163 -3.69 8.63 -17.42
CA ASN A 163 -3.00 8.30 -16.19
C ASN A 163 -2.10 7.08 -16.41
N SER A 164 -0.90 7.09 -15.85
CA SER A 164 -0.02 5.92 -15.88
C SER A 164 -0.63 4.83 -15.03
N GLY A 165 -0.97 3.69 -15.62
CA GLY A 165 -1.51 2.55 -14.92
C GLY A 165 -1.20 1.24 -15.64
N VAL A 166 -1.41 0.14 -14.93
CA VAL A 166 -1.22 -1.21 -15.43
C VAL A 166 -2.39 -2.08 -14.98
N GLU A 167 -2.89 -2.88 -15.91
CA GLU A 167 -4.02 -3.79 -15.72
C GLU A 167 -3.66 -5.23 -16.15
N MET A 168 -4.42 -6.19 -15.63
CA MET A 168 -4.45 -7.58 -16.04
C MET A 168 -5.89 -7.95 -16.41
N SER A 169 -6.10 -8.98 -17.24
CA SER A 169 -7.46 -9.43 -17.53
C SER A 169 -8.10 -9.99 -16.26
N PHE A 170 -9.22 -9.37 -15.88
CA PHE A 170 -10.02 -9.81 -14.74
C PHE A 170 -10.57 -11.22 -14.99
N LYS A 171 -11.07 -11.46 -16.21
CA LYS A 171 -11.62 -12.76 -16.59
C LYS A 171 -10.58 -13.87 -16.48
N GLN A 172 -9.38 -13.69 -17.02
CA GLN A 172 -8.32 -14.71 -16.97
C GLN A 172 -7.87 -15.00 -15.54
N GLU A 173 -7.75 -13.96 -14.71
CA GLU A 173 -7.40 -14.15 -13.29
C GLU A 173 -8.51 -14.89 -12.55
N LEU A 174 -9.78 -14.56 -12.79
CA LEU A 174 -10.92 -15.25 -12.20
C LEU A 174 -10.96 -16.73 -12.62
N GLU A 175 -10.78 -17.03 -13.91
CA GLU A 175 -10.68 -18.41 -14.41
C GLU A 175 -9.56 -19.17 -13.70
N ALA A 176 -8.38 -18.56 -13.52
CA ALA A 176 -7.26 -19.21 -12.83
C ALA A 176 -7.60 -19.57 -11.37
N GLN A 177 -8.30 -18.68 -10.65
CA GLN A 177 -8.73 -18.98 -9.28
C GLN A 177 -9.85 -20.03 -9.25
N ILE A 178 -10.78 -20.01 -10.21
CA ILE A 178 -11.82 -21.04 -10.32
C ILE A 178 -11.20 -22.41 -10.64
N ARG A 179 -10.22 -22.51 -11.54
CA ARG A 179 -9.52 -23.79 -11.82
C ARG A 179 -8.90 -24.40 -10.57
N LYS A 180 -8.30 -23.59 -9.69
CA LYS A 180 -7.77 -24.07 -8.40
C LYS A 180 -8.87 -24.67 -7.51
N LYS A 181 -10.08 -24.09 -7.54
CA LYS A 181 -11.25 -24.59 -6.79
C LYS A 181 -11.86 -25.83 -7.42
N LEU A 182 -11.94 -25.89 -8.74
CA LEU A 182 -12.36 -27.08 -9.48
C LEU A 182 -11.46 -28.28 -9.19
N ALA A 183 -10.14 -28.06 -9.11
CA ALA A 183 -9.18 -29.09 -8.71
C ALA A 183 -9.40 -29.60 -7.27
N GLN A 184 -10.04 -28.79 -6.41
CA GLN A 184 -10.45 -29.16 -5.06
C GLN A 184 -11.88 -29.73 -4.99
N GLY A 185 -12.57 -29.86 -6.13
CA GLY A 185 -13.93 -30.38 -6.23
C GLY A 185 -15.05 -29.36 -5.96
N ASP A 186 -14.75 -28.06 -5.89
CA ASP A 186 -15.74 -27.01 -5.66
C ASP A 186 -16.34 -26.53 -7.00
N LEU A 187 -17.52 -27.06 -7.33
CA LEU A 187 -18.38 -26.66 -8.46
C LEU A 187 -19.49 -25.70 -8.05
N GLY A 188 -19.44 -25.20 -6.80
CA GLY A 188 -20.47 -24.35 -6.24
C GLY A 188 -20.52 -22.95 -6.87
N ARG A 189 -21.57 -22.21 -6.52
CA ARG A 189 -21.66 -20.78 -6.85
C ARG A 189 -20.47 -20.05 -6.24
N GLN A 190 -19.76 -19.30 -7.08
CA GLN A 190 -18.62 -18.52 -6.67
C GLN A 190 -19.03 -17.08 -6.37
N GLN A 191 -18.75 -16.63 -5.15
CA GLN A 191 -19.02 -15.27 -4.71
C GLN A 191 -17.73 -14.44 -4.80
N ILE A 192 -17.77 -13.36 -5.58
CA ILE A 192 -16.61 -12.52 -5.87
C ILE A 192 -16.86 -11.12 -5.31
N LYS A 193 -15.94 -10.62 -4.50
CA LYS A 193 -15.97 -9.24 -4.03
C LYS A 193 -14.98 -8.42 -4.85
N LEU A 194 -15.45 -7.35 -5.48
CA LEU A 194 -14.59 -6.33 -6.05
C LEU A 194 -14.32 -5.25 -5.01
N SER A 195 -13.06 -4.85 -4.90
CA SER A 195 -12.62 -3.78 -4.02
C SER A 195 -11.67 -2.83 -4.71
N GLY A 196 -11.73 -1.57 -4.29
CA GLY A 196 -10.73 -0.59 -4.65
C GLY A 196 -10.60 0.50 -3.60
N ASP A 197 -9.43 1.12 -3.58
CA ASP A 197 -9.09 2.19 -2.65
C ASP A 197 -7.98 3.07 -3.23
N GLY A 198 -8.14 4.39 -3.09
CA GLY A 198 -7.16 5.39 -3.43
C GLY A 198 -6.21 5.68 -2.27
N ALA A 199 -4.96 5.25 -2.38
CA ALA A 199 -3.95 5.46 -1.35
C ALA A 199 -2.85 6.45 -1.77
N LYS A 200 -2.48 7.30 -0.81
CA LYS A 200 -1.32 8.19 -0.95
C LYS A 200 -0.02 7.41 -0.81
N MET A 201 0.80 7.44 -1.85
CA MET A 201 2.12 6.77 -1.88
C MET A 201 3.23 7.71 -1.41
N SER A 202 3.18 8.97 -1.83
CA SER A 202 4.11 10.02 -1.40
C SER A 202 3.41 11.37 -1.34
N ARG A 203 4.14 12.47 -1.09
CA ARG A 203 3.55 13.83 -1.15
C ARG A 203 2.96 14.18 -2.52
N ILE A 204 3.46 13.56 -3.59
CA ILE A 204 3.14 13.88 -4.99
C ILE A 204 2.53 12.70 -5.77
N ALA A 205 2.46 11.50 -5.17
CA ALA A 205 1.97 10.30 -5.83
C ALA A 205 0.82 9.68 -5.05
N ASN A 206 -0.27 9.39 -5.74
CA ASN A 206 -1.43 8.65 -5.23
C ASN A 206 -1.71 7.54 -6.22
N PHE A 207 -1.94 6.33 -5.74
CA PHE A 207 -2.34 5.21 -6.58
C PHE A 207 -3.75 4.76 -6.18
N MET A 208 -4.53 4.35 -7.17
CA MET A 208 -5.74 3.58 -6.98
C MET A 208 -5.42 2.13 -7.26
N VAL A 209 -5.80 1.25 -6.35
CA VAL A 209 -5.63 -0.19 -6.50
C VAL A 209 -7.01 -0.81 -6.64
N ILE A 210 -7.16 -1.74 -7.59
CA ILE A 210 -8.35 -2.58 -7.74
C ILE A 210 -7.93 -4.03 -7.55
N SER A 211 -8.65 -4.73 -6.68
CA SER A 211 -8.43 -6.14 -6.39
C SER A 211 -9.75 -6.87 -6.18
N PHE A 212 -9.69 -8.20 -6.24
CA PHE A 212 -10.82 -9.05 -5.90
C PHE A 212 -10.38 -10.25 -5.06
N PRO A 213 -11.09 -10.55 -3.97
CA PRO A 213 -11.06 -11.86 -3.35
C PRO A 213 -12.25 -12.76 -3.74
N MET A 214 -12.05 -14.07 -3.60
CA MET A 214 -13.12 -15.07 -3.61
C MET A 214 -13.68 -15.21 -2.20
N LEU A 215 -14.96 -14.86 -1.97
CA LEU A 215 -15.54 -14.87 -0.62
C LEU A 215 -15.64 -16.29 -0.02
N SER A 216 -15.73 -17.30 -0.89
CA SER A 216 -15.65 -18.72 -0.53
C SER A 216 -14.33 -19.12 0.15
N ASP A 217 -13.28 -18.31 0.05
CA ASP A 217 -12.00 -18.60 0.72
C ASP A 217 -12.04 -18.30 2.23
N GLY A 218 -13.19 -17.83 2.71
CA GLY A 218 -13.50 -17.70 4.13
C GLY A 218 -12.55 -16.73 4.83
N GLU A 219 -12.08 -17.10 6.01
CA GLU A 219 -11.14 -16.28 6.79
C GLU A 219 -9.84 -15.98 6.04
N LYS A 220 -9.47 -16.73 4.99
CA LYS A 220 -8.26 -16.44 4.20
C LYS A 220 -8.33 -15.11 3.47
N VAL A 221 -9.53 -14.59 3.21
CA VAL A 221 -9.77 -13.24 2.65
C VAL A 221 -9.36 -12.14 3.65
N MET A 222 -9.33 -12.48 4.95
CA MET A 222 -8.87 -11.59 6.00
C MET A 222 -7.40 -11.80 6.32
N SER A 223 -6.75 -10.69 6.53
CA SER A 223 -5.31 -10.62 6.70
C SER A 223 -4.89 -10.57 8.19
N CYS A 224 -5.86 -10.49 9.10
CA CYS A 224 -5.69 -10.55 10.56
C CYS A 224 -6.73 -11.50 11.16
N LYS A 225 -6.27 -12.57 11.83
CA LYS A 225 -7.12 -13.38 12.71
C LYS A 225 -7.09 -12.79 14.12
N GLY A 226 -8.15 -12.09 14.51
CA GLY A 226 -8.27 -11.55 15.86
C GLY A 226 -9.51 -10.68 16.07
N LYS A 227 -10.07 -10.72 17.29
CA LYS A 227 -11.02 -9.73 17.78
C LYS A 227 -10.35 -8.35 17.74
N TRP A 228 -11.10 -7.29 17.39
CA TRP A 228 -10.62 -5.93 17.53
C TRP A 228 -10.20 -5.70 18.99
N CYS A 229 -8.90 -5.62 19.23
CA CYS A 229 -8.41 -5.06 20.48
C CYS A 229 -8.37 -3.55 20.30
N ILE A 230 -9.18 -2.83 21.07
CA ILE A 230 -8.99 -1.40 21.29
C ILE A 230 -7.66 -1.26 22.04
N CYS A 231 -6.56 -1.18 21.29
CA CYS A 231 -5.23 -1.03 21.85
C CYS A 231 -4.89 0.46 22.00
N ASN A 232 -4.30 0.82 23.13
CA ASN A 232 -3.63 2.09 23.32
C ASN A 232 -2.29 2.07 22.56
N GLY A 233 -2.25 2.65 21.36
CA GLY A 233 -1.02 2.83 20.59
C GLY A 233 -0.72 4.31 20.35
N TYR A 234 0.56 4.69 20.39
CA TYR A 234 1.04 6.04 20.02
C TYR A 234 1.69 5.97 18.64
N LEU A 235 1.36 6.91 17.75
CA LEU A 235 2.20 7.22 16.58
C LEU A 235 2.27 8.74 16.42
N ASN A 236 3.48 9.26 16.62
CA ASN A 236 3.85 10.67 16.57
C ASN A 236 3.95 11.19 15.13
N GLN A 237 3.38 12.36 14.86
CA GLN A 237 4.06 13.40 14.08
C GLN A 237 3.84 14.77 14.74
N GLY A 238 4.87 15.23 15.47
CA GLY A 238 5.13 16.65 15.77
C GLY A 238 4.09 17.40 16.61
N LYS A 239 4.48 17.69 17.86
CA LYS A 239 3.85 18.54 18.90
C LYS A 239 3.07 17.76 19.96
N CYS A 240 3.68 17.68 21.13
CA CYS A 240 3.16 17.07 22.34
C CYS A 240 2.05 17.93 22.94
N HIS A 241 0.82 17.41 22.94
CA HIS A 241 -0.16 17.68 23.98
C HIS A 241 -0.69 16.33 24.49
N PRO A 242 -1.02 16.19 25.79
CA PRO A 242 -1.46 14.94 26.38
C PRO A 242 -2.92 14.64 26.00
N GLY A 243 -3.15 14.31 24.74
CA GLY A 243 -4.40 13.73 24.23
C GLY A 243 -4.15 12.27 23.85
N LYS A 244 -4.72 11.35 24.61
CA LYS A 244 -4.65 9.89 24.36
C LYS A 244 -5.47 9.60 23.09
N MET A 245 -4.80 9.19 22.00
CA MET A 245 -5.46 8.81 20.75
C MET A 245 -5.66 7.29 20.74
N PHE A 246 -6.87 6.83 20.45
CA PHE A 246 -7.16 5.42 20.21
C PHE A 246 -6.52 5.04 18.87
N ILE A 247 -5.56 4.09 18.88
CA ILE A 247 -4.97 3.55 17.67
C ILE A 247 -5.30 2.06 17.64
N MET A 248 -6.24 1.70 16.77
CA MET A 248 -6.46 0.31 16.39
C MET A 248 -5.21 -0.19 15.67
N HIS A 249 -4.30 -0.81 16.42
CA HIS A 249 -3.08 -1.39 15.87
C HIS A 249 -3.30 -2.88 15.66
N PRO A 250 -3.25 -3.39 14.42
CA PRO A 250 -3.06 -4.82 14.21
C PRO A 250 -1.64 -5.16 14.66
N PHE A 251 -1.50 -5.87 15.77
CA PHE A 251 -0.26 -6.52 16.19
C PHE A 251 -0.44 -8.03 16.01
N VAL A 252 -0.57 -8.48 14.76
CA VAL A 252 -0.62 -9.91 14.42
C VAL A 252 0.09 -10.08 13.08
N TYR A 253 0.89 -11.15 12.97
CA TYR A 253 1.49 -11.61 11.72
C TYR A 253 0.44 -11.58 10.60
N MET A 254 0.73 -10.83 9.53
CA MET A 254 -0.24 -10.49 8.50
C MET A 254 -0.06 -11.34 7.26
N HIS A 255 -1.15 -11.92 6.79
CA HIS A 255 -1.22 -12.69 5.56
C HIS A 255 -1.79 -11.83 4.43
N LEU A 256 -1.20 -11.88 3.23
CA LEU A 256 -1.73 -11.26 1.99
C LEU A 256 -2.64 -12.22 1.22
N THR A 257 -2.97 -13.36 1.82
CA THR A 257 -3.69 -14.46 1.18
C THR A 257 -5.04 -14.02 0.59
N GLY A 258 -5.36 -14.53 -0.59
CA GLY A 258 -6.72 -14.51 -1.14
C GLY A 258 -7.22 -13.18 -1.72
N ASN A 259 -6.40 -12.15 -1.85
CA ASN A 259 -6.76 -10.90 -2.54
C ASN A 259 -5.93 -10.71 -3.81
N HIS A 260 -6.57 -10.78 -4.98
CA HIS A 260 -5.89 -10.72 -6.27
C HIS A 260 -5.97 -9.31 -6.84
N THR A 261 -4.81 -8.64 -6.95
CA THR A 261 -4.73 -7.31 -7.57
C THR A 261 -4.83 -7.43 -9.09
N VAL A 262 -5.70 -6.65 -9.71
CA VAL A 262 -5.90 -6.66 -11.18
C VAL A 262 -5.55 -5.33 -11.83
N GLU A 263 -5.55 -4.23 -11.08
CA GLU A 263 -5.22 -2.91 -11.61
C GLU A 263 -4.51 -2.03 -10.59
N ILE A 264 -3.52 -1.25 -11.04
CA ILE A 264 -2.94 -0.14 -10.29
C ILE A 264 -2.82 1.07 -11.22
N VAL A 265 -3.47 2.17 -10.84
CA VAL A 265 -3.47 3.43 -11.59
C VAL A 265 -2.87 4.55 -10.76
N SER A 266 -1.93 5.29 -11.32
CA SER A 266 -1.41 6.53 -10.72
C SER A 266 -2.37 7.68 -10.97
N GLY A 267 -2.96 8.22 -9.91
CA GLY A 267 -3.92 9.31 -9.99
C GLY A 267 -4.65 9.55 -8.69
N PHE A 268 -5.35 10.67 -8.62
CA PHE A 268 -6.32 10.88 -7.56
C PHE A 268 -7.56 10.04 -7.81
N GLU A 269 -8.18 9.61 -6.72
CA GLU A 269 -9.46 8.91 -6.76
C GLU A 269 -10.57 9.89 -7.16
N ASP A 270 -10.85 9.86 -8.46
CA ASP A 270 -11.80 10.68 -9.20
C ASP A 270 -12.56 9.81 -10.21
N TYR A 271 -13.83 10.16 -10.45
CA TYR A 271 -14.69 9.36 -11.32
C TYR A 271 -14.17 9.30 -12.77
N ASP A 272 -13.70 10.42 -13.33
CA ASP A 272 -13.27 10.45 -14.74
C ASP A 272 -11.99 9.65 -14.93
N VAL A 273 -11.12 9.66 -13.92
CA VAL A 273 -9.91 8.82 -13.91
C VAL A 273 -10.28 7.34 -13.84
N LEU A 274 -11.19 6.94 -12.94
CA LEU A 274 -11.67 5.56 -12.84
C LEU A 274 -12.37 5.11 -14.13
N LYS A 275 -13.26 5.93 -14.68
CA LYS A 275 -13.98 5.63 -15.93
C LYS A 275 -13.03 5.46 -17.12
N ALA A 276 -12.00 6.30 -17.21
CA ALA A 276 -11.07 6.25 -18.32
C ALA A 276 -10.02 5.14 -18.17
N SER A 277 -9.48 4.96 -16.97
CA SER A 277 -8.37 4.02 -16.70
C SER A 277 -8.86 2.59 -16.53
N CYS A 278 -9.96 2.38 -15.80
CA CYS A 278 -10.49 1.06 -15.52
C CYS A 278 -11.51 0.60 -16.59
N LYS A 279 -11.54 1.27 -17.76
CA LYS A 279 -12.55 1.04 -18.80
C LYS A 279 -12.62 -0.43 -19.24
N ASN A 280 -11.46 -1.04 -19.48
CA ASN A 280 -11.37 -2.41 -19.98
C ASN A 280 -11.79 -3.41 -18.89
N ILE A 281 -11.22 -3.28 -17.69
CA ILE A 281 -11.56 -4.15 -16.56
C ILE A 281 -13.04 -4.04 -16.18
N PHE A 282 -13.61 -2.83 -16.12
CA PHE A 282 -15.03 -2.67 -15.80
C PHE A 282 -15.93 -3.22 -16.89
N ALA A 283 -15.52 -3.18 -18.17
CA ALA A 283 -16.25 -3.86 -19.23
C ALA A 283 -16.25 -5.39 -19.03
N GLU A 284 -15.07 -6.00 -18.77
CA GLU A 284 -14.97 -7.44 -18.48
C GLU A 284 -15.83 -7.85 -17.28
N ILE A 285 -15.79 -7.07 -16.19
CA ILE A 285 -16.59 -7.34 -14.99
C ILE A 285 -18.08 -7.21 -15.31
N ASN A 286 -18.50 -6.17 -16.04
CA ASN A 286 -19.91 -5.97 -16.37
C ASN A 286 -20.46 -7.09 -17.26
N GLU A 287 -19.67 -7.57 -18.24
CA GLU A 287 -20.05 -8.75 -19.05
C GLU A 287 -20.26 -9.99 -18.19
N LEU A 288 -19.38 -10.24 -17.21
CA LEU A 288 -19.51 -11.38 -16.28
C LEU A 288 -20.69 -11.22 -15.30
N VAL A 289 -20.95 -10.00 -14.83
CA VAL A 289 -22.10 -9.69 -13.99
C VAL A 289 -23.40 -9.91 -14.74
N ASP A 290 -23.48 -9.44 -15.98
CA ASP A 290 -24.67 -9.57 -16.84
C ASP A 290 -24.89 -11.03 -17.27
N ALA A 291 -23.81 -11.80 -17.48
CA ALA A 291 -23.89 -13.23 -17.79
C ALA A 291 -24.30 -14.09 -16.57
N GLY A 292 -23.81 -13.75 -15.37
CA GLY A 292 -24.12 -14.48 -14.13
C GLY A 292 -23.49 -15.87 -14.02
N GLU A 293 -22.73 -16.31 -15.01
CA GLU A 293 -21.98 -17.58 -15.03
C GLU A 293 -20.70 -17.45 -15.85
N ILE A 294 -19.76 -18.37 -15.63
CA ILE A 294 -18.54 -18.52 -16.43
C ILE A 294 -18.29 -19.99 -16.73
N GLU A 295 -17.84 -20.28 -17.95
CA GLU A 295 -17.44 -21.63 -18.34
C GLU A 295 -15.92 -21.80 -18.17
N VAL A 296 -15.52 -22.77 -17.36
CA VAL A 296 -14.11 -23.09 -17.09
C VAL A 296 -13.93 -24.60 -17.16
N ASP A 297 -13.01 -25.07 -18.01
CA ASP A 297 -12.72 -26.49 -18.22
C ASP A 297 -13.98 -27.35 -18.45
N GLY A 298 -14.92 -26.83 -19.27
CA GLY A 298 -16.20 -27.47 -19.59
C GLY A 298 -17.27 -27.41 -18.50
N HIS A 299 -17.00 -26.77 -17.37
CA HIS A 299 -17.95 -26.60 -16.27
C HIS A 299 -18.53 -25.19 -16.26
N LYS A 300 -19.86 -25.09 -16.22
CA LYS A 300 -20.57 -23.81 -16.04
C LYS A 300 -20.70 -23.48 -14.56
N ILE A 301 -20.01 -22.43 -14.14
CA ILE A 301 -19.92 -22.01 -12.74
C ILE A 301 -20.76 -20.76 -12.52
N PRO A 302 -21.79 -20.80 -11.65
CA PRO A 302 -22.57 -19.61 -11.31
C PRO A 302 -21.72 -18.57 -10.57
N LEU A 303 -21.85 -17.31 -10.97
CA LEU A 303 -21.12 -16.18 -10.37
C LEU A 303 -22.07 -15.24 -9.62
N GLU A 304 -21.59 -14.72 -8.50
CA GLU A 304 -22.28 -13.67 -7.75
C GLU A 304 -21.29 -12.58 -7.35
N PHE A 305 -21.46 -11.39 -7.91
CA PHE A 305 -20.57 -10.26 -7.68
C PHE A 305 -21.07 -9.34 -6.57
N TYR A 306 -20.12 -8.90 -5.76
CA TYR A 306 -20.28 -7.92 -4.71
C TYR A 306 -19.31 -6.76 -4.92
N LEU A 307 -19.71 -5.56 -4.52
CA LEU A 307 -18.83 -4.38 -4.52
C LEU A 307 -18.64 -3.92 -3.08
N SER A 308 -17.39 -3.77 -2.64
CA SER A 308 -17.09 -3.28 -1.30
C SER A 308 -15.81 -2.47 -1.31
N GLY A 309 -15.77 -1.39 -0.53
CA GLY A 309 -14.60 -0.53 -0.41
C GLY A 309 -14.89 0.63 0.51
N ASP A 310 -13.96 1.58 0.56
CA ASP A 310 -14.18 2.82 1.28
C ASP A 310 -15.43 3.55 0.71
N TYR A 311 -16.08 4.36 1.53
CA TYR A 311 -17.35 4.98 1.11
C TYR A 311 -17.17 5.98 -0.03
N LYS A 312 -15.98 6.57 -0.19
CA LYS A 312 -15.71 7.55 -1.24
C LYS A 312 -15.61 6.84 -2.58
N PHE A 313 -14.83 5.77 -2.66
CA PHE A 313 -14.70 4.85 -3.76
C PHE A 313 -16.06 4.27 -4.17
N LEU A 314 -16.86 3.77 -3.22
CA LEU A 314 -18.20 3.26 -3.51
C LEU A 314 -19.09 4.32 -4.16
N LEU A 315 -19.11 5.55 -3.63
CA LEU A 315 -19.89 6.64 -4.22
C LEU A 315 -19.40 6.99 -5.63
N LEU A 316 -18.08 7.01 -5.86
CA LEU A 316 -17.50 7.29 -7.18
C LEU A 316 -17.87 6.20 -8.19
N VAL A 317 -17.69 4.92 -7.85
CA VAL A 317 -18.05 3.81 -8.73
C VAL A 317 -19.55 3.80 -9.07
N LEU A 318 -20.40 4.25 -8.13
CA LEU A 318 -21.85 4.36 -8.35
C LEU A 318 -22.29 5.66 -9.03
N GLY A 319 -21.36 6.55 -9.37
CA GLY A 319 -21.68 7.86 -9.97
C GLY A 319 -22.49 8.77 -9.03
N MET A 320 -22.37 8.57 -7.73
CA MET A 320 -23.06 9.33 -6.69
C MET A 320 -22.22 10.52 -6.23
N ASN A 321 -22.90 11.53 -5.70
CA ASN A 321 -22.27 12.69 -5.10
C ASN A 321 -21.57 12.32 -3.78
N ALA A 322 -20.75 13.22 -3.25
CA ALA A 322 -19.91 12.99 -2.09
C ALA A 322 -20.70 12.62 -0.81
N ALA A 323 -19.99 12.02 0.16
CA ALA A 323 -20.58 11.56 1.43
C ALA A 323 -21.27 12.67 2.26
N CYS A 324 -20.90 13.93 2.03
CA CYS A 324 -21.49 15.11 2.67
C CYS A 324 -22.75 15.63 1.97
N ALA A 325 -23.10 15.10 0.79
CA ALA A 325 -24.27 15.51 0.04
C ALA A 325 -25.58 15.18 0.78
N ASP A 326 -26.64 15.86 0.35
CA ASP A 326 -27.98 15.73 0.94
C ASP A 326 -28.50 14.29 0.84
N TYR A 327 -28.27 13.62 -0.29
CA TYR A 327 -28.75 12.27 -0.59
C TYR A 327 -27.61 11.25 -0.71
N ALA A 328 -26.69 11.25 0.26
CA ALA A 328 -25.48 10.43 0.21
C ALA A 328 -25.66 8.95 0.55
N CYS A 329 -26.85 8.47 0.97
CA CYS A 329 -27.04 7.05 1.29
C CYS A 329 -27.06 6.20 0.00
N ILE A 330 -26.24 5.15 -0.04
CA ILE A 330 -26.11 4.22 -1.18
C ILE A 330 -27.38 3.41 -1.43
N TYR A 331 -28.14 3.10 -0.37
CA TYR A 331 -29.24 2.13 -0.44
C TYR A 331 -30.63 2.78 -0.54
N CYS A 332 -30.78 4.04 -0.12
CA CYS A 332 -32.06 4.74 -0.17
C CYS A 332 -31.94 6.25 -0.47
N THR A 333 -33.06 6.88 -0.80
CA THR A 333 -33.14 8.31 -1.15
C THR A 333 -33.38 9.23 0.06
N ILE A 334 -32.92 8.84 1.25
CA ILE A 334 -33.07 9.65 2.47
C ILE A 334 -32.31 10.98 2.38
N HIS A 335 -32.95 12.07 2.83
CA HIS A 335 -32.30 13.37 2.95
C HIS A 335 -31.46 13.47 4.24
N LYS A 336 -30.34 14.21 4.21
CA LYS A 336 -29.40 14.31 5.35
C LYS A 336 -30.05 14.75 6.66
N ASN A 337 -31.08 15.61 6.57
CA ASN A 337 -31.80 16.13 7.74
C ASN A 337 -32.76 15.11 8.38
N GLU A 338 -33.00 13.97 7.73
CA GLU A 338 -33.90 12.91 8.21
C GLU A 338 -33.13 11.69 8.75
N ARG A 339 -31.80 11.63 8.59
CA ARG A 339 -30.97 10.47 8.98
C ARG A 339 -31.06 10.07 10.44
N TRP A 340 -31.38 11.03 11.32
CA TRP A 340 -31.50 10.83 12.77
C TRP A 340 -32.82 10.14 13.18
N ASP A 341 -33.81 10.05 12.29
CA ASP A 341 -35.13 9.53 12.63
C ASP A 341 -35.05 8.02 12.91
N THR A 342 -35.25 7.63 14.16
CA THR A 342 -35.28 6.24 14.65
C THR A 342 -36.70 5.68 14.79
N SER A 343 -37.73 6.42 14.35
CA SER A 343 -39.14 6.00 14.45
C SER A 343 -39.56 4.97 13.42
N LYS A 344 -38.73 4.71 12.41
CA LYS A 344 -39.09 3.80 11.31
C LYS A 344 -38.83 2.35 11.70
N THR A 345 -39.61 1.44 11.13
CA THR A 345 -39.39 0.00 11.27
C THR A 345 -38.17 -0.44 10.47
N GLU A 346 -37.58 -1.58 10.85
CA GLU A 346 -36.36 -2.14 10.26
C GLU A 346 -36.38 -2.19 8.73
N GLY A 347 -37.46 -2.69 8.14
CA GLY A 347 -37.62 -2.83 6.69
C GLY A 347 -38.06 -1.57 5.94
N TYR A 348 -38.33 -0.46 6.63
CA TYR A 348 -39.02 0.71 6.05
C TYR A 348 -38.35 1.24 4.78
N TYR A 349 -37.04 1.46 4.79
CA TYR A 349 -36.33 2.04 3.65
C TYR A 349 -36.22 1.09 2.44
N TRP A 350 -36.41 -0.21 2.66
CA TRP A 350 -36.42 -1.22 1.61
C TRP A 350 -37.81 -1.43 0.99
N SER A 351 -38.88 -1.23 1.76
CA SER A 351 -40.27 -1.45 1.31
C SER A 351 -41.03 -0.17 0.92
N SER A 352 -40.58 1.02 1.36
CA SER A 352 -41.28 2.30 1.16
C SER A 352 -41.12 2.95 -0.23
N GLY A 353 -40.59 2.24 -1.23
CA GLY A 353 -40.24 2.82 -2.54
C GLY A 353 -39.07 3.81 -2.53
N LYS A 354 -38.47 4.05 -1.35
CA LYS A 354 -37.25 4.85 -1.17
C LYS A 354 -35.97 4.09 -1.47
N ALA A 355 -36.04 2.77 -1.62
CA ALA A 355 -34.91 1.93 -1.99
C ALA A 355 -34.34 2.34 -3.34
N ARG A 356 -33.01 2.29 -3.46
CA ARG A 356 -32.30 2.50 -4.71
C ARG A 356 -32.15 1.18 -5.45
N THR A 357 -32.24 1.27 -6.77
CA THR A 357 -31.86 0.19 -7.69
C THR A 357 -30.89 0.76 -8.71
N LEU A 358 -30.10 -0.11 -9.33
CA LEU A 358 -29.13 0.33 -10.33
C LEU A 358 -29.82 1.01 -11.52
N ALA A 359 -30.94 0.44 -11.99
CA ALA A 359 -31.75 1.01 -13.06
C ALA A 359 -32.28 2.41 -12.71
N LYS A 360 -32.82 2.60 -11.50
CA LYS A 360 -33.30 3.91 -11.04
C LYS A 360 -32.15 4.92 -10.91
N ASN A 361 -30.99 4.50 -10.40
CA ASN A 361 -29.83 5.38 -10.31
C ASN A 361 -29.34 5.84 -11.71
N ARG A 362 -29.36 4.96 -12.72
CA ARG A 362 -29.05 5.32 -14.12
C ARG A 362 -30.05 6.32 -14.72
N GLU A 363 -31.34 6.17 -14.40
CA GLU A 363 -32.35 7.15 -14.82
C GLU A 363 -32.12 8.50 -14.13
N LEU A 364 -31.86 8.49 -12.82
CA LEU A 364 -31.64 9.69 -12.02
C LEU A 364 -30.38 10.45 -12.44
N SER A 365 -29.30 9.76 -12.84
CA SER A 365 -28.06 10.41 -13.28
C SER A 365 -28.22 11.24 -14.57
N ARG A 366 -29.31 11.03 -15.32
CA ARG A 366 -29.64 11.81 -16.52
C ARG A 366 -30.47 13.06 -16.22
N LYS A 367 -30.94 13.21 -14.98
CA LYS A 367 -31.74 14.36 -14.55
C LYS A 367 -30.84 15.46 -13.99
N SER A 368 -31.11 16.71 -14.37
CA SER A 368 -30.42 17.89 -13.84
C SER A 368 -30.89 18.28 -12.44
N THR A 369 -32.15 17.99 -12.10
CA THR A 369 -32.77 18.27 -10.80
C THR A 369 -33.46 17.03 -10.24
N ASN A 370 -33.61 16.95 -8.92
CA ASN A 370 -34.22 15.79 -8.24
C ASN A 370 -33.56 14.45 -8.62
N ASN A 371 -32.25 14.49 -8.86
CA ASN A 371 -31.45 13.30 -9.14
C ASN A 371 -31.06 12.52 -7.87
N TYR A 372 -31.49 12.98 -6.70
CA TYR A 372 -31.20 12.39 -5.39
C TYR A 372 -29.70 12.05 -5.23
N GLY A 373 -28.81 12.91 -5.71
CA GLY A 373 -27.37 12.71 -5.59
C GLY A 373 -26.75 11.75 -6.60
N CYS A 374 -27.51 11.17 -7.54
CA CYS A 374 -26.96 10.48 -8.71
C CYS A 374 -26.52 11.53 -9.72
N ILE A 375 -25.21 11.77 -9.84
CA ILE A 375 -24.67 12.84 -10.69
C ILE A 375 -24.03 12.31 -11.97
N ARG A 376 -23.72 11.01 -12.00
CA ARG A 376 -23.10 10.30 -13.13
C ARG A 376 -23.63 8.87 -13.16
N GLU A 377 -23.47 8.17 -14.28
CA GLU A 377 -23.90 6.77 -14.39
C GLU A 377 -22.99 5.86 -13.54
N PRO A 378 -23.53 4.78 -12.93
CA PRO A 378 -22.70 3.77 -12.29
C PRO A 378 -21.74 3.10 -13.29
N LEU A 379 -20.48 2.91 -12.88
CA LEU A 379 -19.43 2.29 -13.69
C LEU A 379 -19.54 0.75 -13.74
N LEU A 380 -20.20 0.16 -12.73
CA LEU A 380 -20.39 -1.28 -12.61
C LEU A 380 -21.88 -1.67 -12.64
N HIS A 381 -22.15 -2.87 -13.14
CA HIS A 381 -23.48 -3.45 -13.29
C HIS A 381 -23.94 -4.22 -12.03
N ILE A 382 -23.19 -4.13 -10.94
CA ILE A 382 -23.48 -4.85 -9.69
C ILE A 382 -24.75 -4.27 -9.04
N PRO A 383 -25.74 -5.11 -8.68
CA PRO A 383 -26.97 -4.65 -8.02
C PRO A 383 -26.71 -3.95 -6.68
N ILE A 384 -27.56 -3.00 -6.29
CA ILE A 384 -27.38 -2.19 -5.07
C ILE A 384 -27.42 -3.07 -3.80
N GLU A 385 -28.22 -4.13 -3.83
CA GLU A 385 -28.32 -5.16 -2.82
C GLU A 385 -27.06 -6.00 -2.64
N ASN A 386 -26.11 -5.96 -3.58
CA ASN A 386 -24.81 -6.62 -3.53
C ASN A 386 -23.66 -5.64 -3.25
N ILE A 387 -23.98 -4.37 -2.96
CA ILE A 387 -23.00 -3.40 -2.48
C ILE A 387 -22.93 -3.53 -0.97
N ARG A 388 -21.70 -3.59 -0.44
CA ARG A 388 -21.43 -3.70 0.98
C ARG A 388 -20.56 -2.54 1.42
N VAL A 389 -20.98 -1.87 2.49
CA VAL A 389 -20.12 -0.88 3.14
C VAL A 389 -19.03 -1.61 3.90
N ASP A 390 -17.84 -1.03 3.87
CA ASP A 390 -16.71 -1.51 4.63
C ASP A 390 -16.97 -1.44 6.14
N GLU A 391 -16.89 -2.60 6.80
CA GLU A 391 -17.05 -2.76 8.25
C GLU A 391 -16.02 -1.93 9.05
N LEU A 392 -14.73 -1.98 8.68
CA LEU A 392 -13.66 -1.26 9.36
C LEU A 392 -13.89 0.25 9.26
N HIS A 393 -14.14 0.76 8.06
CA HIS A 393 -14.39 2.17 7.84
C HIS A 393 -15.69 2.64 8.51
N LEU A 394 -16.74 1.82 8.51
CA LEU A 394 -17.98 2.10 9.22
C LEU A 394 -17.72 2.26 10.72
N LEU A 395 -17.05 1.28 11.34
CA LEU A 395 -16.72 1.29 12.77
C LEU A 395 -15.81 2.48 13.11
N LEU A 396 -14.75 2.72 12.35
CA LEU A 396 -13.85 3.86 12.55
C LEU A 396 -14.61 5.19 12.50
N ARG A 397 -15.51 5.37 11.52
CA ARG A 397 -16.25 6.64 11.35
C ARG A 397 -17.31 6.86 12.42
N VAL A 398 -17.92 5.80 12.92
CA VAL A 398 -18.85 5.86 14.05
C VAL A 398 -18.08 6.18 15.33
N THR A 399 -17.02 5.44 15.62
CA THR A 399 -16.18 5.63 16.81
C THR A 399 -15.50 7.00 16.85
N ASP A 400 -14.94 7.47 15.72
CA ASP A 400 -14.36 8.81 15.60
C ASP A 400 -15.32 9.91 16.06
N ARG A 401 -16.61 9.77 15.75
CA ARG A 401 -17.63 10.76 16.10
C ARG A 401 -18.02 10.68 17.58
N LEU A 402 -17.97 9.50 18.17
CA LEU A 402 -18.15 9.32 19.60
C LEU A 402 -16.96 9.95 20.35
N GLU A 403 -15.74 9.56 20.01
CA GLU A 403 -14.54 9.93 20.75
C GLU A 403 -14.21 11.41 20.63
N LYS A 404 -14.21 11.98 19.41
CA LYS A 404 -13.83 13.39 19.20
C LYS A 404 -14.71 14.34 20.00
N ASN A 405 -16.02 14.10 20.03
CA ASN A 405 -16.95 14.95 20.74
C ASN A 405 -16.76 14.88 22.26
N LEU A 406 -16.56 13.67 22.78
CA LEU A 406 -16.32 13.46 24.20
C LEU A 406 -14.98 14.06 24.63
N ILE A 407 -13.90 13.78 23.89
CA ILE A 407 -12.56 14.29 24.18
C ILE A 407 -12.56 15.82 24.17
N ASN A 408 -13.16 16.46 23.17
CA ASN A 408 -13.22 17.92 23.09
C ASN A 408 -14.00 18.54 24.28
N GLU A 409 -15.09 17.91 24.70
CA GLU A 409 -15.86 18.35 25.87
C GLU A 409 -15.05 18.22 27.16
N ALA A 410 -14.37 17.08 27.36
CA ALA A 410 -13.53 16.86 28.53
C ALA A 410 -12.35 17.83 28.57
N ILE A 411 -11.71 18.09 27.42
CA ILE A 411 -10.64 19.10 27.31
C ILE A 411 -11.18 20.48 27.66
N ALA A 412 -12.32 20.90 27.10
CA ALA A 412 -12.90 22.21 27.40
C ALA A 412 -13.26 22.39 28.89
N ARG A 413 -13.73 21.32 29.54
CA ARG A 413 -14.02 21.33 30.99
C ARG A 413 -12.74 21.35 31.83
N ASP A 414 -11.75 20.53 31.49
CA ASP A 414 -10.46 20.54 32.17
C ASP A 414 -9.73 21.87 31.96
N GLU A 415 -9.83 22.51 30.79
CA GLU A 415 -9.31 23.87 30.54
C GLU A 415 -9.96 24.90 31.46
N LYS A 416 -11.29 24.85 31.61
CA LYS A 416 -12.04 25.72 32.52
C LYS A 416 -11.67 25.46 33.98
N ASP A 417 -11.59 24.21 34.39
CA ASP A 417 -11.29 23.79 35.77
C ASP A 417 -9.82 24.05 36.16
N ASN A 418 -8.93 24.18 35.16
CA ASN A 418 -7.51 24.47 35.33
C ASN A 418 -7.14 25.93 35.02
N PHE A 419 -8.11 26.78 34.64
CA PHE A 419 -7.87 28.16 34.18
C PHE A 419 -7.11 29.00 35.23
N ASN A 420 -7.42 28.81 36.51
CA ASN A 420 -6.80 29.53 37.63
C ASN A 420 -5.77 28.70 38.42
N LYS A 421 -5.33 27.54 37.90
CA LYS A 421 -4.42 26.64 38.63
C LYS A 421 -2.99 26.71 38.08
N ALA A 422 -2.01 26.70 38.99
CA ALA A 422 -0.60 26.57 38.64
C ALA A 422 -0.35 25.25 37.85
N PRO A 423 0.62 25.20 36.91
CA PRO A 423 0.87 24.03 36.06
C PRO A 423 1.03 22.71 36.84
N SER A 424 1.70 22.74 38.00
CA SER A 424 1.92 21.60 38.89
C SER A 424 0.64 21.09 39.58
N ALA A 425 -0.41 21.91 39.65
CA ALA A 425 -1.70 21.60 40.27
C ALA A 425 -2.82 21.31 39.25
N LYS A 426 -2.52 21.36 37.94
CA LYS A 426 -3.50 21.05 36.90
C LYS A 426 -3.81 19.56 36.89
N GLN A 427 -5.09 19.21 36.79
CA GLN A 427 -5.54 17.82 36.75
C GLN A 427 -6.45 17.60 35.55
N ASN A 428 -6.31 16.45 34.88
CA ASN A 428 -7.16 16.04 33.76
C ASN A 428 -8.28 15.10 34.25
N ALA A 429 -8.98 15.52 35.29
CA ALA A 429 -9.93 14.67 36.01
C ALA A 429 -11.15 14.34 35.14
N ASN A 430 -11.63 15.30 34.34
CA ASN A 430 -12.79 15.09 33.49
C ASN A 430 -12.45 14.20 32.29
N LEU A 431 -11.27 14.39 31.68
CA LEU A 431 -10.80 13.49 30.63
C LEU A 431 -10.61 12.06 31.14
N ASN A 432 -10.09 11.88 32.36
CA ASN A 432 -9.91 10.54 32.93
C ASN A 432 -11.25 9.86 33.25
N LYS A 433 -12.21 10.57 33.88
CA LYS A 433 -13.57 10.06 34.13
C LYS A 433 -14.31 9.72 32.84
N LEU A 434 -14.14 10.54 31.81
CA LEU A 434 -14.71 10.30 30.50
C LEU A 434 -14.13 9.04 29.86
N VAL A 435 -12.81 8.86 29.92
CA VAL A 435 -12.16 7.64 29.40
C VAL A 435 -12.67 6.40 30.13
N GLU A 436 -12.96 6.49 31.44
CA GLU A 436 -13.58 5.41 32.21
C GLU A 436 -15.05 5.16 31.81
N ALA A 437 -15.83 6.21 31.57
CA ALA A 437 -17.22 6.11 31.14
C ALA A 437 -17.38 5.57 29.71
N ILE A 438 -16.47 5.94 28.79
CA ILE A 438 -16.43 5.35 27.44
C ILE A 438 -16.12 3.86 27.53
N ARG A 439 -15.23 3.44 28.44
CA ARG A 439 -14.91 2.03 28.67
C ARG A 439 -16.08 1.24 29.25
N SER A 440 -16.98 1.89 30.00
CA SER A 440 -18.18 1.24 30.55
C SER A 440 -19.40 1.29 29.62
N CYS A 441 -19.31 2.00 28.48
CA CYS A 441 -20.36 2.07 27.47
C CYS A 441 -20.40 0.77 26.64
N GLY A 442 -20.87 -0.32 27.27
CA GLY A 442 -20.95 -1.66 26.69
C GLY A 442 -21.94 -1.79 25.52
N ASP A 443 -22.87 -0.87 25.36
CA ASP A 443 -23.97 -0.95 24.38
C ASP A 443 -23.46 -0.90 22.93
N PHE A 444 -22.45 -0.07 22.63
CA PHE A 444 -21.80 -0.09 21.31
C PHE A 444 -20.90 -1.32 21.12
N GLY A 445 -20.38 -1.88 22.23
CA GLY A 445 -19.59 -3.10 22.21
C GLY A 445 -20.35 -4.30 21.62
N ASN A 446 -21.64 -4.44 21.93
CA ASN A 446 -22.48 -5.50 21.37
C ASN A 446 -22.67 -5.38 19.85
N LEU A 447 -22.88 -4.16 19.35
CA LEU A 447 -22.96 -3.88 17.92
C LEU A 447 -21.63 -4.21 17.22
N CYS A 448 -20.51 -3.76 17.78
CA CYS A 448 -19.18 -4.08 17.27
C CYS A 448 -18.92 -5.59 17.26
N ASN A 449 -19.26 -6.29 18.33
CA ASN A 449 -19.08 -7.74 18.44
C ASN A 449 -19.87 -8.49 17.35
N THR A 450 -21.11 -8.06 17.09
CA THR A 450 -21.96 -8.65 16.05
C THR A 450 -21.38 -8.41 14.66
N LEU A 451 -20.96 -7.17 14.35
CA LEU A 451 -20.37 -6.82 13.05
C LEU A 451 -19.01 -7.48 12.79
N SER A 452 -18.27 -7.72 13.86
CA SER A 452 -16.91 -8.26 13.78
C SER A 452 -16.86 -9.79 13.81
N ALA A 453 -17.96 -10.43 14.17
CA ALA A 453 -18.09 -11.87 14.17
C ALA A 453 -18.13 -12.39 12.73
N TRP A 454 -17.39 -13.47 12.47
CA TRP A 454 -17.49 -14.17 11.19
C TRP A 454 -18.89 -14.73 10.98
N GLU A 455 -19.41 -15.42 12.00
CA GLU A 455 -20.78 -15.91 12.06
C GLU A 455 -21.41 -15.44 13.38
N PRO A 456 -22.13 -14.30 13.38
CA PRO A 456 -22.85 -13.86 14.57
C PRO A 456 -23.98 -14.85 14.89
N SER A 457 -24.26 -15.04 16.19
CA SER A 457 -25.40 -15.87 16.59
C SER A 457 -26.71 -15.26 16.08
N GLN A 458 -27.70 -16.09 15.73
CA GLN A 458 -28.99 -15.61 15.25
C GLN A 458 -29.64 -14.63 16.24
N ALA A 459 -29.52 -14.88 17.54
CA ALA A 459 -30.02 -13.98 18.57
C ALA A 459 -29.39 -12.57 18.52
N CYS A 460 -28.09 -12.47 18.18
CA CYS A 460 -27.43 -11.19 17.97
C CYS A 460 -27.92 -10.48 16.70
N VAL A 461 -28.19 -11.24 15.63
CA VAL A 461 -28.74 -10.69 14.38
C VAL A 461 -30.15 -10.15 14.62
N ASP A 462 -31.00 -10.92 15.30
CA ASP A 462 -32.38 -10.56 15.62
C ASP A 462 -32.46 -9.37 16.58
N SER A 463 -31.50 -9.22 17.50
CA SER A 463 -31.42 -8.06 18.41
C SER A 463 -30.82 -6.82 17.77
N PHE A 464 -30.07 -6.96 16.67
CA PHE A 464 -29.19 -5.92 16.15
C PHE A 464 -29.91 -4.61 15.85
N PHE A 465 -31.08 -4.66 15.20
CA PHE A 465 -31.85 -3.45 14.87
C PHE A 465 -32.30 -2.69 16.13
N ARG A 466 -32.77 -3.42 17.13
CA ARG A 466 -33.18 -2.85 18.43
C ARG A 466 -31.98 -2.22 19.14
N ASP A 467 -30.87 -2.95 19.20
CA ASP A 467 -29.65 -2.49 19.88
C ASP A 467 -29.08 -1.23 19.19
N ALA A 468 -29.08 -1.20 17.86
CA ALA A 468 -28.66 -0.03 17.06
C ALA A 468 -29.61 1.16 17.26
N THR A 469 -30.91 0.90 17.36
CA THR A 469 -31.95 1.92 17.63
C THR A 469 -31.73 2.58 18.98
N GLU A 470 -31.56 1.78 20.04
CA GLU A 470 -31.33 2.29 21.38
C GLU A 470 -30.01 3.04 21.49
N TRP A 471 -28.95 2.54 20.84
CA TRP A 471 -27.68 3.25 20.78
C TRP A 471 -27.78 4.61 20.08
N ILE A 472 -28.50 4.73 18.95
CA ILE A 472 -28.70 6.04 18.29
C ILE A 472 -29.57 6.96 19.14
N LYS A 473 -30.61 6.44 19.82
CA LYS A 473 -31.41 7.24 20.76
C LYS A 473 -30.53 7.78 21.89
N LEU A 474 -29.67 6.95 22.47
CA LEU A 474 -28.69 7.36 23.47
C LEU A 474 -27.77 8.45 22.91
N TYR A 475 -27.21 8.25 21.72
CA TYR A 475 -26.38 9.25 21.03
C TYR A 475 -27.09 10.60 20.89
N LEU A 476 -28.35 10.60 20.45
CA LEU A 476 -29.15 11.82 20.28
C LEU A 476 -29.56 12.43 21.62
N SER A 477 -29.73 11.65 22.69
CA SER A 477 -30.05 12.18 24.02
C SER A 477 -28.94 13.04 24.64
N LEU A 478 -27.72 12.93 24.10
CA LEU A 478 -26.58 13.76 24.45
C LEU A 478 -26.62 15.13 23.77
N SER A 479 -27.50 15.34 22.78
CA SER A 479 -27.68 16.63 22.12
C SER A 479 -28.01 17.72 23.14
N GLY A 480 -27.27 18.83 23.12
CA GLY A 480 -27.47 19.95 24.05
C GLY A 480 -26.86 19.74 25.43
N LYS A 481 -26.47 18.50 25.78
CA LYS A 481 -25.71 18.18 27.00
C LYS A 481 -24.19 18.10 26.73
N VAL A 482 -23.83 17.69 25.52
CA VAL A 482 -22.43 17.53 25.05
C VAL A 482 -22.30 18.12 23.65
N ILE A 483 -21.20 18.84 23.40
CA ILE A 483 -20.92 19.43 22.09
C ILE A 483 -20.79 18.33 21.02
N GLY A 484 -21.41 18.55 19.85
CA GLY A 484 -21.21 17.71 18.67
C GLY A 484 -22.22 16.56 18.46
N TYR A 485 -23.18 16.35 19.37
CA TYR A 485 -24.20 15.29 19.32
C TYR A 485 -25.55 15.72 18.71
N LYS A 486 -25.54 16.64 17.74
CA LYS A 486 -26.77 17.19 17.15
C LYS A 486 -27.37 16.22 16.13
N LYS A 487 -28.66 16.36 15.81
CA LYS A 487 -29.31 15.61 14.72
C LYS A 487 -28.54 15.67 13.38
N ALA A 488 -27.93 16.82 13.08
CA ALA A 488 -27.12 17.02 11.88
C ALA A 488 -25.77 16.27 11.88
N SER A 489 -25.30 15.74 13.01
CA SER A 489 -24.06 14.94 13.09
C SER A 489 -24.28 13.46 12.74
N VAL A 490 -25.53 13.02 12.57
CA VAL A 490 -25.86 11.66 12.13
C VAL A 490 -25.44 11.49 10.67
N THR A 491 -24.34 10.76 10.49
CA THR A 491 -23.71 10.56 9.17
C THR A 491 -24.45 9.47 8.37
N PRO A 492 -24.15 9.30 7.06
CA PRO A 492 -24.67 8.17 6.30
C PRO A 492 -24.34 6.82 6.95
N TYR A 493 -23.17 6.68 7.58
CA TYR A 493 -22.79 5.44 8.27
C TYR A 493 -23.72 5.10 9.45
N PHE A 494 -24.18 6.08 10.22
CA PHE A 494 -25.14 5.84 11.31
C PHE A 494 -26.48 5.36 10.77
N HIS A 495 -26.94 6.01 9.70
CA HIS A 495 -28.18 5.62 9.03
C HIS A 495 -28.10 4.21 8.42
N ILE A 496 -26.95 3.88 7.81
CA ILE A 496 -26.67 2.55 7.25
C ILE A 496 -26.59 1.48 8.34
N LEU A 497 -25.88 1.77 9.43
CA LEU A 497 -25.79 0.92 10.61
C LEU A 497 -27.18 0.54 11.12
N LEU A 498 -28.11 1.49 11.18
CA LEU A 498 -29.46 1.25 11.68
C LEU A 498 -30.37 0.53 10.68
N TYR A 499 -30.50 1.04 9.45
CA TYR A 499 -31.58 0.64 8.55
C TYR A 499 -31.17 -0.29 7.40
N HIS A 500 -29.87 -0.48 7.19
CA HIS A 500 -29.38 -1.25 6.05
C HIS A 500 -28.55 -2.46 6.47
N LEU A 501 -27.73 -2.35 7.51
CA LEU A 501 -26.96 -3.50 8.02
C LEU A 501 -27.80 -4.69 8.51
N PRO A 502 -28.97 -4.53 9.18
CA PRO A 502 -29.76 -5.68 9.60
C PRO A 502 -30.10 -6.64 8.44
N LYS A 503 -30.48 -6.09 7.28
CA LYS A 503 -30.73 -6.87 6.05
C LYS A 503 -29.48 -7.62 5.56
N PHE A 504 -28.30 -7.03 5.69
CA PHE A 504 -27.04 -7.68 5.26
C PHE A 504 -26.55 -8.73 6.26
N LEU A 505 -26.78 -8.51 7.55
CA LEU A 505 -26.48 -9.49 8.60
C LEU A 505 -27.37 -10.72 8.52
N ALA A 506 -28.61 -10.56 8.04
CA ALA A 506 -29.53 -11.67 7.77
C ALA A 506 -29.25 -12.42 6.45
N SER A 507 -28.25 -12.00 5.67
CA SER A 507 -27.90 -12.68 4.41
C SER A 507 -26.98 -13.88 4.65
N ASN A 508 -26.97 -14.84 3.73
CA ASN A 508 -26.13 -16.05 3.84
C ASN A 508 -24.63 -15.75 3.74
N THR A 509 -24.23 -14.54 3.32
CA THR A 509 -22.82 -14.15 3.22
C THR A 509 -22.42 -13.34 4.45
N SER A 510 -21.39 -13.82 5.15
CA SER A 510 -20.84 -13.14 6.32
C SER A 510 -20.50 -11.68 6.03
N PHE A 511 -21.05 -10.75 6.82
CA PHE A 511 -20.73 -9.33 6.68
C PHE A 511 -19.22 -9.04 6.89
N LYS A 512 -18.56 -9.82 7.74
CA LYS A 512 -17.14 -9.69 8.06
C LYS A 512 -16.24 -9.90 6.83
N SER A 513 -16.67 -10.73 5.88
CA SER A 513 -15.95 -10.96 4.62
C SER A 513 -15.80 -9.68 3.76
N PHE A 514 -16.62 -8.65 4.01
CA PHE A 514 -16.59 -7.38 3.30
C PHE A 514 -15.64 -6.34 3.90
N THR A 515 -14.90 -6.65 4.96
CA THR A 515 -13.91 -5.74 5.55
C THR A 515 -12.84 -5.25 4.54
N GLY A 516 -12.41 -3.98 4.63
CA GLY A 516 -11.39 -3.41 3.72
C GLY A 516 -9.94 -3.71 4.08
N GLN A 517 -9.70 -4.48 5.15
CA GLN A 517 -8.35 -4.78 5.63
C GLN A 517 -7.43 -5.42 4.56
N GLY A 518 -8.00 -6.17 3.62
CA GLY A 518 -7.24 -6.75 2.51
C GLY A 518 -6.67 -5.68 1.58
N VAL A 519 -7.51 -4.72 1.16
CA VAL A 519 -7.12 -3.65 0.24
C VAL A 519 -6.18 -2.65 0.90
N GLU A 520 -6.39 -2.31 2.18
CA GLU A 520 -5.49 -1.43 2.95
C GLU A 520 -4.07 -2.01 3.02
N LYS A 521 -3.95 -3.33 3.17
CA LYS A 521 -2.64 -4.00 3.19
C LYS A 521 -1.99 -4.08 1.84
N ILE A 522 -2.76 -4.27 0.77
CA ILE A 522 -2.22 -4.14 -0.58
C ILE A 522 -1.67 -2.72 -0.74
N ASN A 523 -2.40 -1.70 -0.29
CA ASN A 523 -1.93 -0.31 -0.33
C ASN A 523 -0.67 -0.08 0.50
N ASP A 524 -0.54 -0.68 1.69
CA ASP A 524 0.69 -0.65 2.48
C ASP A 524 1.86 -1.35 1.80
N MET A 525 1.62 -2.51 1.17
CA MET A 525 2.62 -3.27 0.43
C MET A 525 3.08 -2.48 -0.81
N VAL A 526 2.15 -1.94 -1.59
CA VAL A 526 2.42 -1.06 -2.74
C VAL A 526 3.23 0.16 -2.28
N ARG A 527 2.90 0.75 -1.14
CA ARG A 527 3.66 1.87 -0.57
C ARG A 527 5.08 1.46 -0.20
N SER A 528 5.25 0.28 0.41
CA SER A 528 6.58 -0.27 0.73
C SER A 528 7.41 -0.50 -0.54
N ILE A 529 6.81 -1.14 -1.56
CA ILE A 529 7.44 -1.37 -2.86
C ILE A 529 7.83 -0.04 -3.51
N TYR A 530 6.93 0.94 -3.51
CA TYR A 530 7.17 2.27 -4.08
C TYR A 530 8.38 2.98 -3.45
N HIS A 531 8.60 2.84 -2.14
CA HIS A 531 9.71 3.51 -1.44
C HIS A 531 11.01 2.72 -1.43
N ASN A 532 10.92 1.41 -1.29
CA ASN A 532 12.09 0.56 -0.97
C ASN A 532 12.60 -0.26 -2.15
N LYS A 533 11.73 -0.57 -3.12
CA LYS A 533 12.03 -1.52 -4.20
C LYS A 533 11.96 -0.89 -5.59
N SER A 534 11.07 0.08 -5.77
CA SER A 534 10.86 0.75 -7.04
C SER A 534 12.00 1.73 -7.37
N ASN A 535 12.44 1.74 -8.62
CA ASN A 535 13.34 2.79 -9.13
C ASN A 535 12.57 4.05 -9.58
N ARG A 536 11.23 4.03 -9.45
CA ARG A 536 10.28 5.08 -9.84
C ARG A 536 10.21 5.40 -11.33
N HIS A 537 10.77 4.55 -12.20
CA HIS A 537 10.61 4.67 -13.65
C HIS A 537 9.19 4.31 -14.07
N ASP A 538 8.68 3.18 -13.55
CA ASP A 538 7.33 2.71 -13.80
C ASP A 538 6.75 2.05 -12.54
N PRO A 539 6.39 2.85 -11.53
CA PRO A 539 6.10 2.33 -10.20
C PRO A 539 4.81 1.49 -10.16
N CYS A 540 3.82 1.76 -11.02
CA CYS A 540 2.60 0.94 -11.11
C CYS A 540 2.92 -0.47 -11.63
N LYS A 541 3.75 -0.57 -12.69
CA LYS A 541 4.21 -1.86 -13.23
C LYS A 541 5.05 -2.64 -12.22
N GLU A 542 5.99 -1.98 -11.58
CA GLU A 542 6.86 -2.62 -10.59
C GLU A 542 6.06 -3.11 -9.37
N ALA A 543 5.07 -2.34 -8.93
CA ALA A 543 4.17 -2.72 -7.84
C ALA A 543 3.31 -3.93 -8.20
N ILE A 544 2.60 -3.90 -9.35
CA ILE A 544 1.70 -5.00 -9.72
C ILE A 544 2.46 -6.31 -9.96
N LEU A 545 3.64 -6.25 -10.59
CA LEU A 545 4.49 -7.42 -10.79
C LEU A 545 5.00 -8.00 -9.47
N ALA A 546 5.41 -7.15 -8.52
CA ALA A 546 5.84 -7.62 -7.20
C ALA A 546 4.69 -8.25 -6.41
N LEU A 547 3.50 -7.64 -6.42
CA LEU A 547 2.30 -8.24 -5.82
C LEU A 547 1.96 -9.58 -6.46
N LYS A 548 2.04 -9.69 -7.79
CA LYS A 548 1.76 -10.95 -8.48
C LYS A 548 2.77 -12.04 -8.21
N ARG A 549 4.06 -11.72 -8.04
CA ARG A 549 5.03 -12.71 -7.57
C ARG A 549 4.73 -13.16 -6.14
N ILE A 550 4.34 -12.24 -5.24
CA ILE A 550 3.95 -12.59 -3.87
C ILE A 550 2.72 -13.53 -3.85
N ASP A 551 1.71 -13.22 -4.66
CA ASP A 551 0.48 -14.02 -4.81
C ASP A 551 0.77 -15.39 -5.45
N HIS A 552 1.59 -15.43 -6.51
CA HIS A 552 1.95 -16.67 -7.20
C HIS A 552 2.81 -17.60 -6.34
N LEU A 553 3.71 -17.05 -5.52
CA LEU A 553 4.63 -17.79 -4.65
C LEU A 553 4.10 -17.93 -3.21
N GLN A 554 2.79 -17.79 -3.01
CA GLN A 554 2.17 -17.78 -1.70
C GLN A 554 2.33 -19.10 -0.93
N GLU A 555 2.59 -20.22 -1.62
CA GLU A 555 2.88 -21.52 -1.00
C GLU A 555 4.12 -21.49 -0.07
N PHE A 556 5.05 -20.57 -0.29
CA PHE A 556 6.22 -20.35 0.56
C PHE A 556 5.92 -19.45 1.77
N GLU A 557 4.67 -19.02 1.94
CA GLU A 557 4.26 -18.26 3.10
C GLU A 557 4.36 -19.10 4.37
N ARG A 558 5.26 -18.72 5.27
CA ARG A 558 5.42 -19.41 6.54
C ARG A 558 4.16 -19.29 7.41
N GLU A 559 3.64 -20.43 7.86
CA GLU A 559 2.65 -20.47 8.94
C GLU A 559 3.29 -20.02 10.27
N PRO A 560 2.66 -19.08 11.01
CA PRO A 560 3.18 -18.68 12.31
C PRO A 560 3.29 -19.86 13.26
N ASN A 561 4.47 -20.06 13.87
CA ASN A 561 4.63 -21.10 14.89
C ASN A 561 3.61 -20.90 16.02
N HIS A 562 2.87 -21.97 16.37
CA HIS A 562 1.92 -21.92 17.47
C HIS A 562 2.67 -21.82 18.82
N TYR A 563 2.84 -20.60 19.33
CA TYR A 563 3.50 -20.38 20.62
C TYR A 563 2.49 -20.43 21.77
N ASN A 564 2.58 -21.46 22.62
CA ASN A 564 1.86 -21.49 23.88
C ASN A 564 2.51 -20.52 24.88
N LYS A 565 1.84 -19.38 25.10
CA LYS A 565 2.24 -18.36 26.08
C LYS A 565 2.07 -18.90 27.51
N ARG A 566 3.06 -19.65 28.00
CA ARG A 566 3.04 -20.30 29.32
C ARG A 566 3.00 -19.31 30.50
N ASN A 567 3.63 -18.15 30.37
CA ASN A 567 3.65 -17.13 31.43
C ASN A 567 2.62 -16.03 31.13
N ASN A 568 1.38 -16.25 31.58
CA ASN A 568 0.28 -15.35 31.27
C ASN A 568 0.56 -13.91 31.78
N ASN A 569 1.02 -13.77 33.02
CA ASN A 569 1.36 -12.46 33.61
C ASN A 569 2.39 -11.69 32.78
N TYR A 570 3.45 -12.36 32.31
CA TYR A 570 4.44 -11.70 31.46
C TYR A 570 3.83 -11.12 30.20
N TRP A 571 2.98 -11.89 29.52
CA TRP A 571 2.37 -11.49 28.25
C TRP A 571 1.19 -10.53 28.40
N THR A 572 0.56 -10.46 29.57
CA THR A 572 -0.60 -9.57 29.84
C THR A 572 -0.20 -8.25 30.48
N SER A 573 0.79 -8.23 31.38
CA SER A 573 1.19 -7.03 32.14
C SER A 573 2.67 -6.71 31.98
N ASP A 574 3.55 -7.67 32.27
CA ASP A 574 4.95 -7.34 32.56
C ASP A 574 5.71 -6.91 31.30
N ILE A 575 5.36 -7.43 30.13
CA ILE A 575 5.97 -7.02 28.86
C ILE A 575 5.68 -5.55 28.54
N PHE A 576 4.49 -5.04 28.90
CA PHE A 576 4.13 -3.65 28.68
C PHE A 576 4.86 -2.75 29.67
N ASP A 577 4.96 -3.16 30.94
CA ASP A 577 5.69 -2.41 31.96
C ASP A 577 7.19 -2.41 31.73
N GLN A 578 7.77 -3.51 31.28
CA GLN A 578 9.18 -3.57 30.88
C GLN A 578 9.45 -2.67 29.67
N ARG A 579 8.57 -2.67 28.66
CA ARG A 579 8.69 -1.76 27.50
C ARG A 579 8.54 -0.30 27.90
N ARG A 580 7.69 0.02 28.88
CA ARG A 580 7.55 1.38 29.44
C ARG A 580 8.78 1.82 30.22
N LYS A 581 9.43 0.89 30.92
CA LYS A 581 10.66 1.13 31.69
C LYS A 581 11.92 1.17 30.82
N ARG A 582 11.86 0.76 29.55
CA ARG A 582 13.00 0.91 28.64
C ARG A 582 13.29 2.40 28.46
N PRO A 583 14.52 2.85 28.76
CA PRO A 583 14.89 4.24 28.54
C PRO A 583 14.67 4.57 27.07
N ARG A 584 13.89 5.62 26.82
CA ARG A 584 13.76 6.17 25.47
C ARG A 584 15.11 6.79 25.13
N LEU A 585 15.58 6.65 23.90
CA LEU A 585 16.79 7.32 23.36
C LEU A 585 16.63 8.86 23.22
N TYR A 586 15.74 9.44 24.01
CA TYR A 586 15.59 10.86 24.19
C TYR A 586 15.53 11.11 25.69
N ASN A 587 16.69 11.50 26.24
CA ASN A 587 16.76 12.26 27.47
C ASN A 587 16.53 13.73 27.09
N THR A 588 15.38 14.28 27.45
CA THR A 588 15.45 15.56 28.14
C THR A 588 14.99 15.32 29.56
N SER A 589 15.95 15.15 30.44
CA SER A 589 15.83 15.75 31.76
C SER A 589 15.80 17.26 31.53
N THR A 590 14.68 17.81 31.09
CA THR A 590 14.38 19.18 31.47
C THR A 590 13.92 19.01 32.91
N VAL A 591 14.85 19.26 33.83
CA VAL A 591 14.45 19.85 35.10
C VAL A 591 13.54 21.01 34.70
N ASP A 592 12.29 20.97 35.14
CA ASP A 592 11.39 22.11 35.03
C ASP A 592 12.01 23.22 35.89
N ASP A 593 13.04 23.89 35.38
CA ASP A 593 13.44 25.17 35.91
C ASP A 593 12.26 26.09 35.64
N GLU A 594 11.76 26.72 36.71
CA GLU A 594 10.70 27.71 36.61
C GLU A 594 11.01 28.67 35.46
N PRO A 595 10.03 29.03 34.62
CA PRO A 595 10.27 29.93 33.50
C PRO A 595 10.85 31.23 34.06
N THR A 596 12.13 31.47 33.79
CA THR A 596 12.79 32.72 34.15
C THR A 596 12.06 33.87 33.47
N THR A 597 12.11 35.05 34.09
CA THR A 597 11.36 36.24 33.69
C THR A 597 11.54 36.62 32.21
N GLU A 598 12.69 36.26 31.62
CA GLU A 598 13.01 36.47 30.21
C GLU A 598 12.22 35.55 29.26
N ASP A 599 11.91 34.32 29.67
CA ASP A 599 11.25 33.32 28.85
C ASP A 599 9.73 33.60 28.69
N ILE A 600 9.14 34.22 29.72
CA ILE A 600 7.79 34.79 29.70
C ILE A 600 7.75 36.00 28.75
N ASN A 601 8.78 36.83 28.76
CA ASN A 601 8.87 37.99 27.89
C ASN A 601 9.00 37.57 26.41
N ILE A 602 9.83 36.56 26.11
CA ILE A 602 9.97 36.00 24.74
C ILE A 602 8.67 35.38 24.23
N LYS A 603 7.77 34.84 25.08
CA LYS A 603 6.47 34.30 24.64
C LYS A 603 5.49 35.37 24.18
N ASN A 604 5.61 36.60 24.69
CA ASN A 604 4.65 37.68 24.42
C ASN A 604 5.10 38.64 23.31
N MET A 605 6.35 38.57 22.85
CA MET A 605 6.85 39.40 21.74
C MET A 605 6.19 39.07 20.41
N SER A 606 5.96 40.07 19.55
CA SER A 606 5.51 39.89 18.17
C SER A 606 6.65 39.42 17.26
N VAL A 607 6.29 38.90 16.07
CA VAL A 607 7.27 38.43 15.06
C VAL A 607 8.24 39.53 14.60
N CYS A 608 7.79 40.79 14.54
CA CYS A 608 8.66 41.92 14.18
C CYS A 608 9.70 42.19 15.28
N GLU A 609 9.28 42.20 16.54
CA GLU A 609 10.19 42.46 17.67
C GLU A 609 11.23 41.35 17.84
N ILE A 610 10.84 40.09 17.61
CA ILE A 610 11.79 38.96 17.63
C ILE A 610 12.85 39.12 16.53
N LYS A 611 12.47 39.57 15.33
CA LYS A 611 13.41 39.79 14.24
C LYS A 611 14.33 40.99 14.47
N SER A 612 13.84 42.05 15.09
CA SER A 612 14.67 43.20 15.47
C SER A 612 15.72 42.78 16.51
N LYS A 613 15.33 42.05 17.56
CA LYS A 613 16.30 41.54 18.56
C LYS A 613 17.34 40.58 17.98
N LEU A 614 16.94 39.69 17.09
CA LEU A 614 17.89 38.81 16.41
C LEU A 614 18.88 39.61 15.55
N LYS A 615 18.42 40.69 14.93
CA LYS A 615 19.27 41.59 14.13
C LYS A 615 20.23 42.40 15.00
N GLU A 616 19.80 42.86 16.18
CA GLU A 616 20.68 43.48 17.19
C GLU A 616 21.77 42.51 17.67
N MET A 617 21.45 41.22 17.77
CA MET A 617 22.41 40.14 18.06
C MET A 617 23.22 39.69 16.83
N ASN A 618 23.19 40.44 15.73
CA ASN A 618 23.88 40.14 14.45
C ASN A 618 23.48 38.81 13.78
N ILE A 619 22.31 38.25 14.11
CA ILE A 619 21.79 37.00 13.55
C ILE A 619 20.75 37.32 12.47
N SER A 620 21.12 37.13 11.21
CA SER A 620 20.21 37.28 10.07
C SER A 620 19.42 35.99 9.80
N THR A 621 18.09 36.07 9.77
CA THR A 621 17.20 34.92 9.51
C THR A 621 16.14 35.21 8.45
N ARG A 622 15.96 34.28 7.50
CA ARG A 622 14.86 34.30 6.52
C ARG A 622 13.58 33.62 7.03
N CYS A 623 13.57 33.12 8.27
CA CYS A 623 12.44 32.39 8.82
C CYS A 623 11.20 33.29 8.99
N ARG A 624 10.02 32.77 8.64
CA ARG A 624 8.73 33.46 8.77
C ARG A 624 7.80 32.80 9.80
N ARG A 625 8.13 31.60 10.25
CA ARG A 625 7.36 30.85 11.25
C ARG A 625 7.70 31.36 12.65
N GLU A 626 6.68 31.83 13.35
CA GLU A 626 6.79 32.42 14.67
C GLU A 626 7.39 31.45 15.70
N ASP A 627 6.95 30.19 15.71
CA ASP A 627 7.44 29.18 16.64
C ASP A 627 8.95 28.94 16.50
N LYS A 628 9.44 28.86 15.26
CA LYS A 628 10.88 28.74 14.98
C LYS A 628 11.67 30.02 15.25
N LEU A 629 11.10 31.20 15.02
CA LEU A 629 11.78 32.47 15.33
C LEU A 629 12.00 32.63 16.83
N ARG A 630 11.01 32.26 17.66
CA ARG A 630 11.14 32.25 19.12
C ARG A 630 12.23 31.26 19.57
N GLU A 631 12.31 30.09 18.94
CA GLU A 631 13.33 29.08 19.25
C GLU A 631 14.76 29.55 18.88
N ILE A 632 14.93 30.21 17.73
CA ILE A 632 16.21 30.80 17.31
C ILE A 632 16.65 31.88 18.30
N LEU A 633 15.74 32.77 18.72
CA LEU A 633 16.05 33.82 19.69
C LEU A 633 16.40 33.24 21.08
N ARG A 634 15.71 32.20 21.54
CA ARG A 634 16.05 31.52 22.79
C ARG A 634 17.46 30.92 22.77
N ARG A 635 17.84 30.26 21.68
CA ARG A 635 19.21 29.73 21.54
C ARG A 635 20.26 30.83 21.51
N ALA A 636 20.01 31.90 20.75
CA ALA A 636 20.94 33.03 20.67
C ALA A 636 21.19 33.68 22.04
N ILE A 637 20.14 33.84 22.86
CA ILE A 637 20.26 34.38 24.22
C ILE A 637 21.03 33.40 25.13
N ALA A 638 20.69 32.12 25.10
CA ALA A 638 21.38 31.10 25.91
C ALA A 638 22.87 30.95 25.53
N GLU A 639 23.22 31.11 24.26
CA GLU A 639 24.60 31.05 23.78
C GLU A 639 25.41 32.30 24.19
N ASN A 640 24.79 33.48 24.29
CA ASN A 640 25.44 34.69 24.81
C ASN A 640 25.67 34.65 26.33
N VAL A 641 24.70 34.13 27.12
CA VAL A 641 24.82 34.02 28.58
C VAL A 641 25.96 33.07 29.01
N ASN A 642 26.27 32.06 28.19
CA ASN A 642 27.39 31.15 28.44
C ASN A 642 28.76 31.73 28.07
N ASN A 643 28.85 32.75 27.22
CA ASN A 643 30.11 33.39 26.86
C ASN A 643 30.56 34.47 27.86
N ASP A 644 29.64 35.03 28.66
CA ASP A 644 29.97 36.02 29.70
C ASP A 644 30.38 35.39 31.05
N ASN A 645 30.26 34.06 31.20
CA ASN A 645 30.64 33.31 32.40
C ASN A 645 31.91 32.45 32.21
N GLY A 646 32.72 32.73 31.18
CA GLY A 646 33.97 32.05 30.84
C GLY A 646 35.22 32.87 31.13
#